data_AF-W6QR63-F1
#
_entry.id   AF-W6QR63-F1
#
_cell.length_a   1.000
_cell.length_b   1.000
_cell.length_c   1.000
_cell.angle_alpha   90.00
_cell.angle_beta   90.00
_cell.angle_gamma   90.00
#
_symmetry.space_group_name_H-M   'P 1'
#
loop_
_entity.id
_entity.type
_entity.pdbx_description
1 polymer ?
#
loop_
_entity_poly.entity_id
_entity_poly.type
_entity_poly.pdbx_seq_one_letter_code
_entity_poly.pdbx_strand_id
1 'polypeptide(L)'
;MAEFPVLAPVPSPAVRRTIPSNDWESCLDAWMALLGIRLNASDQQFKVVAAEDPSIPPFLGSYYQYTAAGDSSLQSGPKARQLRKLCFLATRRYILDLSNPPDGILDWRFLGNLCCCYPSSAALKTSLSSAWDLHQGKITSSMERAKAVVIKNLSSANSSSNPEVISDIRRLTILASVLPACGQELMAGSDFLDTISEAYQARGAREEFRKILVANIYVGLVSLLKEPVNLSSLLDQLFSLKAAARVGAPKMKREATLLSDLICSSDLLIRLDKYLSIHPQKRGQDLLASLRTYQVESKSLHHRYQRRKKVDKGKEVSSHPIVSGELHAHKMSLVTQVQDLFPDLGSGFVVRLLDCYNDNPETIVAHLLDDSLPVELQSLDRSEQLPPTAEPHHSHMSPHPTPPESPTLAPLPARKNIFDEDVDIAELSRSGEAQGKLYFGRADPDQTADIILSDHSKHAANKAAILSALATFDSDDDERDDTYDTADVGGAIDGATGGADGEADPAERNRRAADTETILFRTYKSNPGLFARDSATRRSQPRGSLKRETEMTDEAIEGWALMLTRDPKRLAKLEDRLAMDAGALAGAGSLNQPELRPTSYRRPQPRENGDEGSDEGESSGHAGSRGGRGGGGRGGRARGGGGRGGRGRGGGPSSGGQGQPDTTVSRQRKEENKSSRANHNRRQQHAKKMARGGGLPG
;
A
#
# COMPACT_ATOMS: atom_id res chain seq x y z
N MET A 1 2.67 5.84 -58.74
CA MET A 1 2.94 4.37 -58.84
C MET A 1 1.78 3.64 -58.16
N ALA A 2 1.87 2.36 -57.78
CA ALA A 2 0.81 1.72 -56.99
C ALA A 2 0.96 2.05 -55.49
N GLU A 3 0.71 3.32 -55.14
CA GLU A 3 0.87 3.87 -53.78
C GLU A 3 -0.11 3.24 -52.77
N PHE A 4 0.32 3.11 -51.51
CA PHE A 4 -0.57 2.64 -50.45
C PHE A 4 -1.57 3.74 -50.04
N PRO A 5 -2.87 3.43 -49.88
CA PRO A 5 -3.84 4.41 -49.41
C PRO A 5 -3.47 5.00 -48.05
N VAL A 6 -3.61 6.33 -47.92
CA VAL A 6 -3.13 7.11 -46.77
C VAL A 6 -3.77 6.65 -45.46
N LEU A 7 -2.93 6.40 -44.46
CA LEU A 7 -3.34 5.95 -43.13
C LEU A 7 -3.40 7.14 -42.16
N ALA A 8 -4.59 7.61 -41.84
CA ALA A 8 -4.77 8.74 -40.91
C ALA A 8 -4.30 8.37 -39.49
N PRO A 9 -3.55 9.25 -38.79
CA PRO A 9 -3.03 8.95 -37.46
C PRO A 9 -4.15 8.84 -36.41
N VAL A 10 -3.86 8.15 -35.30
CA VAL A 10 -4.84 8.00 -34.21
C VAL A 10 -5.04 9.37 -33.53
N PRO A 11 -6.29 9.87 -33.42
CA PRO A 11 -6.54 11.18 -32.81
C PRO A 11 -6.24 11.20 -31.31
N SER A 12 -6.08 12.39 -30.73
CA SER A 12 -5.77 12.53 -29.31
C SER A 12 -6.92 12.06 -28.40
N PRO A 13 -6.67 11.70 -27.12
CA PRO A 13 -7.73 11.32 -26.18
C PRO A 13 -8.77 12.42 -25.92
N ALA A 14 -8.46 13.68 -26.24
CA ALA A 14 -9.42 14.79 -26.19
C ALA A 14 -10.39 14.74 -27.38
N VAL A 15 -9.86 14.54 -28.60
CA VAL A 15 -10.67 14.42 -29.83
C VAL A 15 -11.47 13.12 -29.82
N ARG A 16 -10.91 12.00 -29.35
CA ARG A 16 -11.65 10.71 -29.26
C ARG A 16 -12.84 10.73 -28.31
N ARG A 17 -12.96 11.72 -27.42
CA ARG A 17 -14.16 11.94 -26.58
C ARG A 17 -15.29 12.70 -27.29
N THR A 18 -15.04 13.28 -28.46
CA THR A 18 -16.06 13.97 -29.28
C THR A 18 -16.49 13.14 -30.49
N ILE A 19 -15.97 11.91 -30.66
CA ILE A 19 -16.36 11.00 -31.73
C ILE A 19 -17.45 10.04 -31.19
N PRO A 20 -18.62 9.93 -31.85
CA PRO A 20 -19.64 8.92 -31.52
C PRO A 20 -19.12 7.48 -31.55
N SER A 21 -19.78 6.57 -30.83
CA SER A 21 -19.39 5.14 -30.77
C SER A 21 -19.32 4.47 -32.15
N ASN A 22 -20.31 4.75 -33.00
CA ASN A 22 -20.44 4.12 -34.32
C ASN A 22 -19.38 4.64 -35.29
N ASP A 23 -19.07 5.93 -35.20
CA ASP A 23 -18.02 6.60 -35.98
C ASP A 23 -16.64 6.10 -35.53
N TRP A 24 -16.43 5.91 -34.21
CA TRP A 24 -15.22 5.33 -33.67
C TRP A 24 -14.99 3.88 -34.14
N GLU A 25 -16.05 3.05 -34.13
CA GLU A 25 -15.96 1.71 -34.71
C GLU A 25 -15.66 1.73 -36.22
N SER A 26 -16.23 2.69 -36.95
CA SER A 26 -15.94 2.89 -38.37
C SER A 26 -14.49 3.31 -38.61
N CYS A 27 -13.89 4.12 -37.74
CA CYS A 27 -12.45 4.41 -37.76
C CYS A 27 -11.61 3.16 -37.49
N LEU A 28 -11.99 2.32 -36.52
CA LEU A 28 -11.30 1.05 -36.26
C LEU A 28 -11.33 0.13 -37.48
N ASP A 29 -12.49 -0.03 -38.12
CA ASP A 29 -12.64 -0.88 -39.31
C ASP A 29 -11.84 -0.33 -40.51
N ALA A 30 -11.86 0.99 -40.71
CA ALA A 30 -11.04 1.65 -41.74
C ALA A 30 -9.53 1.42 -41.52
N TRP A 31 -9.02 1.59 -40.29
CA TRP A 31 -7.61 1.29 -40.00
C TRP A 31 -7.27 -0.19 -40.18
N MET A 32 -8.17 -1.11 -39.78
CA MET A 32 -7.97 -2.54 -40.00
C MET A 32 -7.90 -2.90 -41.49
N ALA A 33 -8.74 -2.29 -42.33
CA ALA A 33 -8.70 -2.47 -43.79
C ALA A 33 -7.42 -1.89 -44.42
N LEU A 34 -7.03 -0.67 -44.03
CA LEU A 34 -5.84 0.02 -44.55
C LEU A 34 -4.51 -0.63 -44.13
N LEU A 35 -4.48 -1.29 -42.97
CA LEU A 35 -3.38 -2.18 -42.55
C LEU A 35 -3.44 -3.53 -43.28
N GLY A 36 -4.64 -4.07 -43.52
CA GLY A 36 -4.86 -5.29 -44.30
C GLY A 36 -4.28 -5.18 -45.72
N ILE A 37 -4.48 -4.05 -46.41
CA ILE A 37 -3.89 -3.77 -47.73
C ILE A 37 -2.35 -3.86 -47.68
N ARG A 38 -1.71 -3.25 -46.68
CA ARG A 38 -0.25 -3.26 -46.48
C ARG A 38 0.30 -4.64 -46.12
N LEU A 39 -0.47 -5.44 -45.37
CA LEU A 39 -0.10 -6.79 -44.96
C LEU A 39 -0.31 -7.83 -46.07
N ASN A 40 -1.31 -7.63 -46.94
CA ASN A 40 -1.63 -8.56 -48.03
C ASN A 40 -0.88 -8.23 -49.34
N ALA A 41 -0.18 -7.09 -49.42
CA ALA A 41 0.69 -6.75 -50.56
C ALA A 41 1.82 -7.79 -50.73
N SER A 42 2.18 -8.11 -51.97
CA SER A 42 3.29 -9.03 -52.27
C SER A 42 4.63 -8.45 -51.81
N ASP A 43 5.62 -9.30 -51.49
CA ASP A 43 6.90 -8.82 -50.94
C ASP A 43 7.66 -7.88 -51.88
N GLN A 44 7.52 -8.08 -53.19
CA GLN A 44 8.10 -7.19 -54.21
C GLN A 44 7.42 -5.81 -54.20
N GLN A 45 6.08 -5.76 -54.18
CA GLN A 45 5.33 -4.50 -54.12
C GLN A 45 5.56 -3.79 -52.77
N PHE A 46 5.55 -4.55 -51.68
CA PHE A 46 5.80 -4.02 -50.33
C PHE A 46 7.19 -3.39 -50.25
N LYS A 47 8.26 -4.06 -50.71
CA LYS A 47 9.62 -3.52 -50.67
C LYS A 47 9.81 -2.22 -51.46
N VAL A 48 9.06 -2.02 -52.55
CA VAL A 48 9.09 -0.78 -53.34
C VAL A 48 8.26 0.32 -52.65
N VAL A 49 7.01 0.04 -52.27
CA VAL A 49 6.04 1.08 -51.87
C VAL A 49 6.09 1.40 -50.37
N ALA A 50 6.47 0.43 -49.52
CA ALA A 50 6.47 0.60 -48.06
C ALA A 50 7.63 1.45 -47.54
N ALA A 51 8.75 1.52 -48.26
CA ALA A 51 9.90 2.34 -47.89
C ALA A 51 9.60 3.85 -47.96
N GLU A 52 8.66 4.24 -48.83
CA GLU A 52 8.27 5.64 -49.07
C GLU A 52 6.93 6.03 -48.42
N ASP A 53 6.24 5.13 -47.71
CA ASP A 53 4.93 5.38 -47.09
C ASP A 53 5.03 6.40 -45.94
N PRO A 54 4.56 7.66 -46.11
CA PRO A 54 4.71 8.71 -45.09
C PRO A 54 3.64 8.59 -43.99
N SER A 55 2.65 7.72 -44.17
CA SER A 55 1.46 7.64 -43.31
C SER A 55 1.57 6.54 -42.24
N ILE A 56 2.39 5.52 -42.47
CA ILE A 56 2.61 4.47 -41.48
C ILE A 56 3.33 4.95 -40.19
N PRO A 57 4.36 5.84 -40.21
CA PRO A 57 5.04 6.25 -38.98
C PRO A 57 4.17 7.07 -38.03
N PRO A 58 3.42 8.12 -38.45
CA PRO A 58 2.58 8.86 -37.53
C PRO A 58 1.38 8.04 -37.05
N PHE A 59 0.85 7.11 -37.85
CA PHE A 59 -0.19 6.19 -37.38
C PHE A 59 0.33 5.21 -36.31
N LEU A 60 1.35 4.42 -36.61
CA LEU A 60 1.86 3.44 -35.64
C LEU A 60 2.45 4.14 -34.40
N GLY A 61 3.10 5.29 -34.57
CA GLY A 61 3.62 6.11 -33.47
C GLY A 61 2.51 6.61 -32.53
N SER A 62 1.45 7.21 -33.07
CA SER A 62 0.30 7.66 -32.26
C SER A 62 -0.47 6.48 -31.64
N TYR A 63 -0.66 5.38 -32.37
CA TYR A 63 -1.27 4.15 -31.86
C TYR A 63 -0.51 3.61 -30.64
N TYR A 64 0.81 3.44 -30.75
CA TYR A 64 1.63 2.94 -29.63
C TYR A 64 1.78 3.95 -28.50
N GLN A 65 1.82 5.25 -28.78
CA GLN A 65 1.83 6.28 -27.74
C GLN A 65 0.58 6.21 -26.84
N TYR A 66 -0.62 6.10 -27.43
CA TYR A 66 -1.86 6.06 -26.65
C TYR A 66 -2.13 4.70 -26.02
N THR A 67 -1.80 3.58 -26.68
CA THR A 67 -1.93 2.26 -26.06
C THR A 67 -0.93 2.05 -24.91
N ALA A 68 0.30 2.54 -25.02
CA ALA A 68 1.27 2.55 -23.91
C ALA A 68 0.87 3.49 -22.76
N ALA A 69 0.09 4.54 -23.04
CA ALA A 69 -0.48 5.43 -22.03
C ALA A 69 -1.70 4.85 -21.28
N GLY A 70 -2.14 3.62 -21.59
CA GLY A 70 -3.25 2.95 -20.90
C GLY A 70 -4.65 3.32 -21.42
N ASP A 71 -4.77 3.77 -22.67
CA ASP A 71 -6.05 4.23 -23.22
C ASP A 71 -7.03 3.06 -23.51
N SER A 72 -8.10 2.99 -22.73
CA SER A 72 -9.08 1.90 -22.77
C SER A 72 -9.80 1.74 -24.11
N SER A 73 -9.97 2.83 -24.87
CA SER A 73 -10.67 2.80 -26.18
C SER A 73 -9.88 2.12 -27.30
N LEU A 74 -8.58 1.89 -27.08
CA LEU A 74 -7.67 1.16 -27.98
C LEU A 74 -7.27 -0.22 -27.43
N GLN A 75 -7.75 -0.59 -26.24
CA GLN A 75 -7.43 -1.84 -25.55
C GLN A 75 -8.64 -2.78 -25.38
N SER A 76 -9.85 -2.24 -25.22
CA SER A 76 -11.07 -3.02 -24.96
C SER A 76 -11.86 -3.36 -26.23
N GLY A 77 -12.55 -4.51 -26.23
CA GLY A 77 -13.40 -4.97 -27.33
C GLY A 77 -12.72 -5.91 -28.35
N PRO A 78 -13.47 -6.46 -29.32
CA PRO A 78 -12.93 -7.35 -30.35
C PRO A 78 -12.14 -6.59 -31.43
N LYS A 79 -12.70 -5.51 -31.99
CA LYS A 79 -12.05 -4.67 -33.02
C LYS A 79 -10.71 -4.12 -32.55
N ALA A 80 -10.63 -3.60 -31.32
CA ALA A 80 -9.38 -3.11 -30.74
C ALA A 80 -8.29 -4.20 -30.60
N ARG A 81 -8.67 -5.42 -30.21
CA ARG A 81 -7.74 -6.57 -30.13
C ARG A 81 -7.23 -7.01 -31.51
N GLN A 82 -8.11 -6.99 -32.52
CA GLN A 82 -7.71 -7.29 -33.91
C GLN A 82 -6.82 -6.19 -34.48
N LEU A 83 -7.15 -4.91 -34.27
CA LEU A 83 -6.31 -3.77 -34.65
C LEU A 83 -4.92 -3.86 -33.97
N ARG A 84 -4.86 -4.21 -32.68
CA ARG A 84 -3.59 -4.45 -31.96
C ARG A 84 -2.73 -5.52 -32.65
N LYS A 85 -3.33 -6.65 -33.04
CA LYS A 85 -2.65 -7.71 -33.81
C LYS A 85 -2.14 -7.19 -35.16
N LEU A 86 -2.96 -6.45 -35.91
CA LEU A 86 -2.58 -5.90 -37.21
C LEU A 86 -1.47 -4.84 -37.10
N CYS A 87 -1.52 -3.95 -36.09
CA CYS A 87 -0.45 -3.01 -35.81
C CYS A 87 0.87 -3.73 -35.51
N PHE A 88 0.86 -4.78 -34.68
CA PHE A 88 2.07 -5.57 -34.39
C PHE A 88 2.63 -6.25 -35.64
N LEU A 89 1.77 -6.92 -36.43
CA LEU A 89 2.19 -7.59 -37.67
C LEU A 89 2.75 -6.60 -38.69
N ALA A 90 2.11 -5.44 -38.87
CA ALA A 90 2.61 -4.39 -39.74
C ALA A 90 3.97 -3.87 -39.25
N THR A 91 4.07 -3.54 -37.96
CA THR A 91 5.35 -3.07 -37.35
C THR A 91 6.48 -4.07 -37.59
N ARG A 92 6.21 -5.37 -37.38
CA ARG A 92 7.17 -6.44 -37.67
C ARG A 92 7.56 -6.46 -39.16
N ARG A 93 6.60 -6.35 -40.09
CA ARG A 93 6.85 -6.36 -41.54
C ARG A 93 7.72 -5.19 -41.98
N TYR A 94 7.37 -3.96 -41.58
CA TYR A 94 8.16 -2.76 -41.92
C TYR A 94 9.58 -2.82 -41.36
N ILE A 95 9.79 -3.42 -40.17
CA ILE A 95 11.12 -3.49 -39.54
C ILE A 95 11.99 -4.63 -40.12
N LEU A 96 11.42 -5.78 -40.47
CA LEU A 96 12.19 -6.96 -40.91
C LEU A 96 12.29 -7.13 -42.43
N ASP A 97 11.25 -6.74 -43.18
CA ASP A 97 11.20 -7.00 -44.62
C ASP A 97 11.87 -5.87 -45.44
N LEU A 98 12.17 -4.72 -44.82
CA LEU A 98 12.76 -3.54 -45.47
C LEU A 98 14.19 -3.31 -44.99
N SER A 99 15.15 -3.20 -45.92
CA SER A 99 16.52 -2.75 -45.62
C SER A 99 16.58 -1.27 -45.19
N ASN A 100 15.59 -0.48 -45.59
CA ASN A 100 15.40 0.90 -45.17
C ASN A 100 13.92 1.11 -44.77
N PRO A 101 13.54 0.91 -43.50
CA PRO A 101 12.22 1.30 -43.02
C PRO A 101 12.06 2.84 -43.02
N PRO A 102 10.83 3.36 -43.18
CA PRO A 102 10.55 4.79 -43.09
C PRO A 102 11.01 5.44 -41.79
N ASP A 103 11.35 6.73 -41.86
CA ASP A 103 11.82 7.50 -40.71
C ASP A 103 10.81 7.50 -39.55
N GLY A 104 11.34 7.37 -38.33
CA GLY A 104 10.56 7.27 -37.10
C GLY A 104 10.17 5.84 -36.68
N ILE A 105 10.13 4.85 -37.59
CA ILE A 105 9.81 3.45 -37.26
C ILE A 105 10.88 2.81 -36.34
N LEU A 106 12.15 3.20 -36.50
CA LEU A 106 13.26 2.76 -35.65
C LEU A 106 13.59 3.74 -34.50
N ASP A 107 12.74 4.75 -34.24
CA ASP A 107 13.04 5.70 -33.17
C ASP A 107 12.82 5.09 -31.77
N TRP A 108 13.71 5.38 -30.83
CA TRP A 108 13.64 4.87 -29.46
C TRP A 108 12.32 5.17 -28.73
N ARG A 109 11.62 6.28 -29.07
CA ARG A 109 10.28 6.55 -28.50
C ARG A 109 9.23 5.62 -29.09
N PHE A 110 9.33 5.30 -30.38
CA PHE A 110 8.47 4.32 -31.06
C PHE A 110 8.73 2.91 -30.51
N LEU A 111 9.99 2.46 -30.53
CA LEU A 111 10.41 1.14 -30.05
C LEU A 111 10.11 0.97 -28.54
N GLY A 112 10.31 2.02 -27.74
CA GLY A 112 9.96 2.05 -26.32
C GLY A 112 8.45 1.91 -26.09
N ASN A 113 7.61 2.66 -26.81
CA ASN A 113 6.15 2.52 -26.71
C ASN A 113 5.66 1.14 -27.20
N LEU A 114 6.25 0.60 -28.27
CA LEU A 114 6.01 -0.78 -28.74
C LEU A 114 6.34 -1.81 -27.65
N CYS A 115 7.47 -1.65 -26.96
CA CYS A 115 7.85 -2.52 -25.83
C CYS A 115 6.89 -2.37 -24.63
N CYS A 116 6.42 -1.17 -24.31
CA CYS A 116 5.37 -0.95 -23.32
C CYS A 116 4.06 -1.68 -23.67
N CYS A 117 3.76 -1.85 -24.96
CA CYS A 117 2.56 -2.53 -25.43
C CYS A 117 2.64 -4.06 -25.41
N TYR A 118 3.84 -4.66 -25.40
CA TYR A 118 4.02 -6.12 -25.41
C TYR A 118 5.22 -6.61 -24.56
N PRO A 119 5.40 -6.18 -23.29
CA PRO A 119 6.64 -6.39 -22.54
C PRO A 119 6.99 -7.87 -22.31
N SER A 120 5.98 -8.73 -22.18
CA SER A 120 6.14 -10.18 -21.99
C SER A 120 6.19 -10.99 -23.30
N SER A 121 6.07 -10.36 -24.48
CA SER A 121 5.98 -11.08 -25.75
C SER A 121 7.32 -11.63 -26.21
N ALA A 122 7.44 -12.96 -26.29
CA ALA A 122 8.59 -13.62 -26.91
C ALA A 122 8.72 -13.24 -28.40
N ALA A 123 7.61 -13.13 -29.12
CA ALA A 123 7.59 -12.74 -30.54
C ALA A 123 8.03 -11.28 -30.77
N LEU A 124 7.85 -10.39 -29.79
CA LEU A 124 8.45 -9.04 -29.84
C LEU A 124 9.97 -9.13 -29.66
N LYS A 125 10.44 -9.88 -28.66
CA LYS A 125 11.88 -10.02 -28.36
C LYS A 125 12.67 -10.59 -29.54
N THR A 126 12.18 -11.65 -30.17
CA THR A 126 12.83 -12.22 -31.36
C THR A 126 12.81 -11.25 -32.53
N SER A 127 11.66 -10.61 -32.81
CA SER A 127 11.55 -9.61 -33.89
C SER A 127 12.44 -8.40 -33.66
N LEU A 128 12.64 -7.94 -32.42
CA LEU A 128 13.54 -6.84 -32.09
C LEU A 128 15.02 -7.24 -32.07
N SER A 129 15.35 -8.51 -31.81
CA SER A 129 16.71 -9.02 -32.02
C SER A 129 17.07 -8.99 -33.50
N SER A 130 16.25 -9.60 -34.36
CA SER A 130 16.50 -9.57 -35.81
C SER A 130 16.44 -8.15 -36.40
N ALA A 131 15.66 -7.24 -35.79
CA ALA A 131 15.68 -5.82 -36.15
C ALA A 131 17.02 -5.14 -35.80
N TRP A 132 17.62 -5.51 -34.66
CA TRP A 132 18.95 -5.04 -34.28
C TRP A 132 20.01 -5.55 -35.25
N ASP A 133 19.98 -6.84 -35.57
CA ASP A 133 20.94 -7.48 -36.49
C ASP A 133 20.88 -6.86 -37.91
N LEU A 134 19.69 -6.41 -38.35
CA LEU A 134 19.48 -5.73 -39.64
C LEU A 134 19.79 -4.22 -39.62
N HIS A 135 19.51 -3.52 -38.52
CA HIS A 135 19.48 -2.05 -38.47
C HIS A 135 20.37 -1.42 -37.39
N GLN A 136 21.32 -2.17 -36.82
CA GLN A 136 22.14 -1.80 -35.66
C GLN A 136 22.49 -0.31 -35.61
N GLY A 137 23.20 0.22 -36.62
CA GLY A 137 23.65 1.62 -36.64
C GLY A 137 22.52 2.65 -36.52
N LYS A 138 21.34 2.40 -37.12
CA LYS A 138 20.18 3.31 -36.99
C LYS A 138 19.58 3.27 -35.59
N ILE A 139 19.57 2.11 -34.95
CA ILE A 139 19.01 1.93 -33.60
C ILE A 139 20.00 2.44 -32.55
N THR A 140 21.30 2.18 -32.69
CA THR A 140 22.37 2.80 -31.89
C THR A 140 22.29 4.33 -31.97
N SER A 141 22.26 4.94 -33.17
CA SER A 141 22.11 6.40 -33.28
C SER A 141 20.72 6.94 -32.91
N SER A 142 19.72 6.08 -32.69
CA SER A 142 18.51 6.48 -31.98
C SER A 142 18.69 6.46 -30.45
N MET A 143 19.43 5.47 -29.93
CA MET A 143 19.78 5.37 -28.51
C MET A 143 20.74 6.47 -28.07
N GLU A 144 21.73 6.85 -28.89
CA GLU A 144 22.61 8.02 -28.65
C GLU A 144 21.78 9.31 -28.50
N ARG A 145 20.83 9.53 -29.42
CA ARG A 145 19.87 10.65 -29.31
C ARG A 145 19.02 10.56 -28.04
N ALA A 146 18.58 9.37 -27.64
CA ALA A 146 17.82 9.15 -26.41
C ALA A 146 18.64 9.51 -25.17
N LYS A 147 19.88 9.00 -25.09
CA LYS A 147 20.85 9.23 -24.03
C LYS A 147 21.13 10.73 -23.88
N ALA A 148 21.42 11.42 -24.97
CA ALA A 148 21.66 12.86 -24.99
C ALA A 148 20.42 13.68 -24.55
N VAL A 149 19.22 13.30 -24.99
CA VAL A 149 17.96 13.94 -24.56
C VAL A 149 17.71 13.73 -23.06
N VAL A 150 17.91 12.52 -22.54
CA VAL A 150 17.69 12.23 -21.12
C VAL A 150 18.74 12.92 -20.24
N ILE A 151 20.03 12.94 -20.62
CA ILE A 151 21.07 13.69 -19.90
C ILE A 151 20.68 15.18 -19.82
N LYS A 152 20.44 15.82 -20.97
CA LYS A 152 20.04 17.23 -21.04
C LYS A 152 18.81 17.55 -20.20
N ASN A 153 17.82 16.65 -20.20
CA ASN A 153 16.59 16.82 -19.43
C ASN A 153 16.79 16.57 -17.93
N LEU A 154 17.67 15.65 -17.51
CA LEU A 154 18.00 15.40 -16.10
C LEU A 154 18.77 16.56 -15.47
N SER A 155 19.75 17.12 -16.18
CA SER A 155 20.51 18.31 -15.77
C SER A 155 19.65 19.59 -15.73
N SER A 156 18.42 19.57 -16.26
CA SER A 156 17.51 20.72 -16.24
C SER A 156 16.83 20.91 -14.87
N ALA A 157 16.60 22.16 -14.49
CA ALA A 157 15.91 22.48 -13.24
C ALA A 157 14.47 21.91 -13.23
N ASN A 158 14.09 21.28 -12.11
CA ASN A 158 12.82 20.59 -11.88
C ASN A 158 12.62 19.24 -12.61
N SER A 159 13.68 18.63 -13.14
CA SER A 159 13.64 17.33 -13.84
C SER A 159 12.88 16.21 -13.10
N SER A 160 13.02 16.12 -11.77
CA SER A 160 12.31 15.15 -10.90
C SER A 160 10.77 15.31 -10.85
N SER A 161 10.24 16.38 -11.45
CA SER A 161 8.81 16.71 -11.48
C SER A 161 8.20 16.70 -12.90
N ASN A 162 9.03 16.65 -13.95
CA ASN A 162 8.55 16.66 -15.33
C ASN A 162 8.01 15.27 -15.73
N PRO A 163 6.71 15.12 -16.04
CA PRO A 163 6.12 13.83 -16.39
C PRO A 163 6.66 13.26 -17.71
N GLU A 164 7.12 14.09 -18.66
CA GLU A 164 7.70 13.62 -19.92
C GLU A 164 9.00 12.84 -19.63
N VAL A 165 9.93 13.45 -18.88
CA VAL A 165 11.21 12.84 -18.48
C VAL A 165 11.00 11.53 -17.72
N ILE A 166 10.05 11.51 -16.79
CA ILE A 166 9.65 10.31 -16.05
C ILE A 166 9.14 9.21 -17.00
N SER A 167 8.35 9.57 -18.02
CA SER A 167 7.84 8.62 -19.01
C SER A 167 8.89 8.15 -20.02
N ASP A 168 9.87 8.99 -20.36
CA ASP A 168 10.99 8.65 -21.25
C ASP A 168 11.99 7.70 -20.60
N ILE A 169 12.35 7.93 -19.33
CA ILE A 169 13.21 6.98 -18.58
C ILE A 169 12.50 5.63 -18.41
N ARG A 170 11.17 5.63 -18.19
CA ARG A 170 10.36 4.39 -18.20
C ARG A 170 10.36 3.69 -19.57
N ARG A 171 10.21 4.43 -20.68
CA ARG A 171 10.35 3.89 -22.05
C ARG A 171 11.70 3.21 -22.25
N LEU A 172 12.81 3.88 -21.88
CA LEU A 172 14.15 3.32 -22.02
C LEU A 172 14.38 2.09 -21.14
N THR A 173 13.90 2.12 -19.90
CA THR A 173 13.98 0.95 -18.99
C THR A 173 13.27 -0.28 -19.58
N ILE A 174 12.08 -0.08 -20.16
CA ILE A 174 11.32 -1.16 -20.78
C ILE A 174 11.98 -1.62 -22.09
N LEU A 175 12.45 -0.70 -22.94
CA LEU A 175 13.19 -0.99 -24.17
C LEU A 175 14.44 -1.84 -23.91
N ALA A 176 15.32 -1.40 -23.01
CA ALA A 176 16.54 -2.14 -22.62
C ALA A 176 16.24 -3.51 -21.94
N SER A 177 15.07 -3.65 -21.31
CA SER A 177 14.65 -4.93 -20.72
C SER A 177 14.28 -5.98 -21.78
N VAL A 178 13.70 -5.52 -22.89
CA VAL A 178 13.21 -6.33 -24.02
C VAL A 178 14.30 -6.57 -25.06
N LEU A 179 15.07 -5.55 -25.42
CA LEU A 179 16.20 -5.59 -26.37
C LEU A 179 17.49 -5.25 -25.61
N PRO A 180 18.31 -6.25 -25.22
CA PRO A 180 19.47 -6.04 -24.36
C PRO A 180 20.53 -5.08 -24.91
N ALA A 181 20.80 -5.13 -26.22
CA ALA A 181 21.84 -4.31 -26.84
C ALA A 181 21.58 -2.80 -26.65
N CYS A 182 20.32 -2.36 -26.74
CA CYS A 182 19.94 -0.99 -26.39
C CYS A 182 20.31 -0.59 -24.95
N GLY A 183 20.32 -1.53 -24.01
CA GLY A 183 20.77 -1.29 -22.63
C GLY A 183 22.29 -1.29 -22.48
N GLN A 184 23.03 -2.00 -23.35
CA GLN A 184 24.49 -1.95 -23.41
C GLN A 184 24.95 -0.58 -23.94
N GLU A 185 24.36 -0.09 -25.03
CA GLU A 185 24.60 1.27 -25.56
C GLU A 185 24.27 2.36 -24.52
N LEU A 186 23.19 2.17 -23.74
CA LEU A 186 22.80 3.11 -22.69
C LEU A 186 23.85 3.19 -21.56
N MET A 187 24.59 2.10 -21.31
CA MET A 187 25.70 2.01 -20.35
C MET A 187 27.08 2.23 -20.98
N ALA A 188 27.17 2.62 -22.26
CA ALA A 188 28.45 2.95 -22.89
C ALA A 188 28.90 4.36 -22.47
N GLY A 189 30.01 4.45 -21.72
CA GLY A 189 30.47 5.70 -21.09
C GLY A 189 29.82 5.98 -19.73
N SER A 190 30.47 6.77 -18.87
CA SER A 190 29.98 7.04 -17.51
C SER A 190 28.96 8.18 -17.43
N ASP A 191 29.01 9.12 -18.38
CA ASP A 191 28.21 10.36 -18.46
C ASP A 191 26.72 10.20 -18.12
N PHE A 192 26.06 9.15 -18.62
CA PHE A 192 24.65 8.87 -18.33
C PHE A 192 24.41 8.38 -16.89
N LEU A 193 25.29 7.50 -16.41
CA LEU A 193 25.25 6.95 -15.06
C LEU A 193 25.63 8.00 -14.00
N ASP A 194 26.60 8.86 -14.31
CA ASP A 194 26.99 10.00 -13.49
C ASP A 194 25.83 11.01 -13.39
N THR A 195 25.22 11.38 -14.52
CA THR A 195 24.03 12.26 -14.54
C THR A 195 22.86 11.68 -13.75
N ILE A 196 22.64 10.36 -13.80
CA ILE A 196 21.60 9.69 -13.01
C ILE A 196 21.96 9.64 -11.51
N SER A 197 23.24 9.50 -11.17
CA SER A 197 23.73 9.57 -9.78
C SER A 197 23.50 10.96 -9.18
N GLU A 198 23.76 12.03 -9.93
CA GLU A 198 23.42 13.41 -9.54
C GLU A 198 21.92 13.60 -9.40
N ALA A 199 21.11 13.15 -10.38
CA ALA A 199 19.66 13.27 -10.34
C ALA A 199 19.00 12.48 -9.19
N TYR A 200 19.61 11.38 -8.76
CA TYR A 200 19.20 10.62 -7.57
C TYR A 200 19.49 11.42 -6.28
N GLN A 201 20.68 12.00 -6.19
CA GLN A 201 21.16 12.75 -5.01
C GLN A 201 20.55 14.16 -4.89
N ALA A 202 19.96 14.70 -5.96
CA ALA A 202 19.31 16.00 -5.97
C ALA A 202 18.29 16.16 -4.82
N ARG A 203 18.37 17.28 -4.07
CA ARG A 203 17.55 17.54 -2.87
C ARG A 203 16.03 17.59 -3.14
N GLY A 204 15.61 17.72 -4.40
CA GLY A 204 14.22 17.68 -4.86
C GLY A 204 13.77 16.35 -5.48
N ALA A 205 14.59 15.29 -5.43
CA ALA A 205 14.23 13.99 -5.97
C ALA A 205 13.18 13.28 -5.09
N ARG A 206 12.01 12.98 -5.67
CA ARG A 206 10.96 12.18 -5.01
C ARG A 206 11.38 10.71 -4.94
N GLU A 207 10.93 9.98 -3.92
CA GLU A 207 11.20 8.54 -3.76
C GLU A 207 10.78 7.73 -5.01
N GLU A 208 9.58 8.00 -5.55
CA GLU A 208 9.11 7.39 -6.80
C GLU A 208 9.98 7.71 -8.02
N PHE A 209 10.65 8.87 -8.04
CA PHE A 209 11.60 9.20 -9.11
C PHE A 209 12.91 8.42 -8.96
N ARG A 210 13.42 8.31 -7.72
CA ARG A 210 14.60 7.50 -7.38
C ARG A 210 14.41 6.03 -7.78
N LYS A 211 13.26 5.43 -7.50
CA LYS A 211 12.93 4.04 -7.92
C LYS A 211 13.01 3.85 -9.44
N ILE A 212 12.60 4.85 -10.22
CA ILE A 212 12.63 4.80 -11.69
C ILE A 212 14.06 4.93 -12.22
N LEU A 213 14.88 5.78 -11.60
CA LEU A 213 16.32 5.86 -11.89
C LEU A 213 17.05 4.55 -11.56
N VAL A 214 16.82 3.99 -10.37
CA VAL A 214 17.40 2.70 -9.94
C VAL A 214 16.97 1.56 -10.86
N ALA A 215 15.69 1.50 -11.25
CA ALA A 215 15.20 0.49 -12.20
C ALA A 215 15.86 0.62 -13.59
N ASN A 216 16.12 1.85 -14.06
CA ASN A 216 16.80 2.08 -15.33
C ASN A 216 18.25 1.58 -15.31
N ILE A 217 19.02 1.98 -14.28
CA ILE A 217 20.41 1.55 -14.09
C ILE A 217 20.50 0.03 -13.86
N TYR A 218 19.59 -0.54 -13.05
CA TYR A 218 19.52 -1.98 -12.85
C TYR A 218 19.34 -2.75 -14.17
N VAL A 219 18.42 -2.31 -15.03
CA VAL A 219 18.20 -2.97 -16.33
C VAL A 219 19.42 -2.82 -17.25
N GLY A 220 20.02 -1.61 -17.31
CA GLY A 220 21.24 -1.36 -18.09
C GLY A 220 22.42 -2.25 -17.68
N LEU A 221 22.72 -2.30 -16.39
CA LEU A 221 23.80 -3.14 -15.85
C LEU A 221 23.50 -4.65 -16.04
N VAL A 222 22.24 -5.07 -15.94
CA VAL A 222 21.84 -6.46 -16.25
C VAL A 222 21.92 -6.78 -17.75
N SER A 223 21.76 -5.81 -18.67
CA SER A 223 22.02 -6.06 -20.10
C SER A 223 23.51 -6.30 -20.42
N LEU A 224 24.45 -5.82 -19.60
CA LEU A 224 25.87 -6.16 -19.75
C LEU A 224 26.19 -7.62 -19.35
N LEU A 225 25.29 -8.28 -18.60
CA LEU A 225 25.32 -9.73 -18.29
C LEU A 225 24.49 -10.59 -19.26
N LYS A 226 23.92 -9.99 -20.32
CA LYS A 226 23.26 -10.72 -21.41
C LYS A 226 24.18 -10.74 -22.63
N GLU A 227 23.99 -11.71 -23.51
CA GLU A 227 24.80 -11.85 -24.73
C GLU A 227 24.61 -10.64 -25.68
N PRO A 228 25.68 -10.10 -26.29
CA PRO A 228 27.10 -10.41 -26.02
C PRO A 228 27.56 -9.85 -24.66
N VAL A 229 28.15 -10.69 -23.81
CA VAL A 229 28.44 -10.32 -22.42
C VAL A 229 29.63 -9.36 -22.33
N ASN A 230 29.45 -8.22 -21.65
CA ASN A 230 30.44 -7.16 -21.51
C ASN A 230 30.78 -6.93 -20.02
N LEU A 231 31.46 -7.93 -19.42
CA LEU A 231 31.83 -7.91 -18.00
C LEU A 231 32.82 -6.79 -17.64
N SER A 232 33.73 -6.41 -18.55
CA SER A 232 34.65 -5.28 -18.31
C SER A 232 33.89 -3.99 -18.06
N SER A 233 32.99 -3.60 -18.98
CA SER A 233 32.14 -2.42 -18.83
C SER A 233 31.30 -2.48 -17.55
N LEU A 234 30.71 -3.63 -17.22
CA LEU A 234 29.93 -3.81 -16.00
C LEU A 234 30.77 -3.55 -14.74
N LEU A 235 31.97 -4.11 -14.67
CA LEU A 235 32.88 -3.88 -13.54
C LEU A 235 33.30 -2.41 -13.48
N ASP A 236 33.66 -1.78 -14.61
CA ASP A 236 34.10 -0.39 -14.66
C ASP A 236 32.98 0.57 -14.18
N GLN A 237 31.73 0.36 -14.60
CA GLN A 237 30.58 1.13 -14.12
C GLN A 237 30.31 0.91 -12.62
N LEU A 238 30.43 -0.33 -12.13
CA LEU A 238 30.29 -0.63 -10.69
C LEU A 238 31.44 -0.04 -9.85
N PHE A 239 32.66 0.03 -10.39
CA PHE A 239 33.78 0.73 -9.76
C PHE A 239 33.54 2.26 -9.71
N SER A 240 33.00 2.85 -10.79
CA SER A 240 32.61 4.27 -10.78
C SER A 240 31.55 4.57 -9.71
N LEU A 241 30.46 3.78 -9.66
CA LEU A 241 29.44 3.88 -8.61
C LEU A 241 30.03 3.73 -7.20
N LYS A 242 30.97 2.79 -7.01
CA LYS A 242 31.66 2.58 -5.72
C LYS A 242 32.49 3.80 -5.30
N ALA A 243 33.21 4.41 -6.24
CA ALA A 243 33.99 5.62 -6.01
C ALA A 243 33.10 6.84 -5.71
N ALA A 244 32.01 7.03 -6.48
CA ALA A 244 31.03 8.10 -6.26
C ALA A 244 30.35 7.99 -4.89
N ALA A 245 29.98 6.77 -4.47
CA ALA A 245 29.44 6.49 -3.14
C ALA A 245 30.48 6.51 -2.00
N ARG A 246 31.78 6.66 -2.32
CA ARG A 246 32.92 6.69 -1.38
C ARG A 246 33.00 5.48 -0.45
N VAL A 247 32.63 4.30 -0.95
CA VAL A 247 32.62 3.04 -0.17
C VAL A 247 34.02 2.72 0.36
N GLY A 248 34.15 2.61 1.69
CA GLY A 248 35.43 2.37 2.37
C GLY A 248 36.25 3.63 2.71
N ALA A 249 35.75 4.83 2.43
CA ALA A 249 36.43 6.07 2.84
C ALA A 249 36.17 6.39 4.33
N PRO A 250 37.16 6.89 5.10
CA PRO A 250 37.04 7.14 6.55
C PRO A 250 36.09 8.29 6.94
N LYS A 251 35.42 8.92 5.97
CA LYS A 251 34.38 9.94 6.17
C LYS A 251 33.16 9.65 5.27
N MET A 252 32.78 8.38 5.13
CA MET A 252 31.58 7.98 4.38
C MET A 252 30.31 8.51 5.08
N LYS A 253 29.49 9.25 4.33
CA LYS A 253 28.16 9.70 4.76
C LYS A 253 27.22 8.51 4.80
N ARG A 254 26.46 8.33 5.90
CA ARG A 254 25.34 7.38 5.99
C ARG A 254 24.09 7.95 5.31
N GLU A 255 24.24 8.31 4.04
CA GLU A 255 23.18 8.86 3.17
C GLU A 255 22.82 7.84 2.09
N ALA A 256 21.56 7.81 1.67
CA ALA A 256 21.11 6.93 0.59
C ALA A 256 21.75 7.35 -0.74
N THR A 257 22.58 6.48 -1.31
CA THR A 257 23.22 6.63 -2.63
C THR A 257 22.54 5.76 -3.67
N LEU A 258 22.66 6.13 -4.95
CA LEU A 258 22.19 5.32 -6.09
C LEU A 258 22.72 3.86 -6.01
N LEU A 259 23.99 3.68 -5.65
CA LEU A 259 24.60 2.36 -5.48
C LEU A 259 23.96 1.58 -4.33
N SER A 260 23.79 2.20 -3.16
CA SER A 260 23.20 1.53 -1.99
C SER A 260 21.76 1.07 -2.25
N ASP A 261 20.97 1.88 -2.95
CA ASP A 261 19.60 1.56 -3.33
C ASP A 261 19.59 0.40 -4.35
N LEU A 262 20.40 0.51 -5.41
CA LEU A 262 20.59 -0.52 -6.43
C LEU A 262 20.94 -1.89 -5.83
N ILE A 263 21.90 -1.97 -4.90
CA ILE A 263 22.30 -3.26 -4.30
C ILE A 263 21.34 -3.74 -3.21
N CYS A 264 20.59 -2.86 -2.53
CA CYS A 264 19.60 -3.27 -1.52
C CYS A 264 18.23 -3.64 -2.11
N SER A 265 17.88 -3.11 -3.28
CA SER A 265 16.58 -3.31 -3.94
C SER A 265 16.57 -4.44 -4.98
N SER A 266 17.71 -4.77 -5.59
CA SER A 266 17.80 -5.69 -6.72
C SER A 266 18.55 -6.99 -6.43
N ASP A 267 18.50 -7.93 -7.38
CA ASP A 267 19.29 -9.17 -7.37
C ASP A 267 20.61 -9.04 -8.16
N LEU A 268 21.04 -7.82 -8.53
CA LEU A 268 22.23 -7.57 -9.37
C LEU A 268 23.48 -8.26 -8.84
N LEU A 269 23.73 -8.19 -7.53
CA LEU A 269 24.87 -8.87 -6.91
C LEU A 269 24.76 -10.39 -7.01
N ILE A 270 23.55 -10.96 -6.96
CA ILE A 270 23.32 -12.42 -7.09
C ILE A 270 23.55 -12.87 -8.55
N ARG A 271 23.18 -12.02 -9.53
CA ARG A 271 23.46 -12.29 -10.96
C ARG A 271 24.95 -12.26 -11.27
N LEU A 272 25.66 -11.26 -10.73
CA LEU A 272 27.12 -11.14 -10.87
C LEU A 272 27.85 -12.30 -10.20
N ASP A 273 27.44 -12.69 -8.99
CA ASP A 273 27.93 -13.82 -8.21
C ASP A 273 27.78 -15.16 -8.97
N LYS A 274 26.58 -15.42 -9.53
CA LYS A 274 26.33 -16.60 -10.38
C LYS A 274 27.19 -16.58 -11.66
N TYR A 275 27.42 -15.42 -12.28
CA TYR A 275 28.28 -15.32 -13.46
C TYR A 275 29.75 -15.59 -13.10
N LEU A 276 30.26 -14.96 -12.05
CA LEU A 276 31.65 -15.11 -11.58
C LEU A 276 31.94 -16.51 -11.00
N SER A 277 30.91 -17.26 -10.62
CA SER A 277 31.02 -18.68 -10.25
C SER A 277 31.31 -19.58 -11.44
N ILE A 278 30.86 -19.21 -12.65
CA ILE A 278 31.11 -19.93 -13.91
C ILE A 278 32.38 -19.39 -14.60
N HIS A 279 32.60 -18.08 -14.53
CA HIS A 279 33.70 -17.36 -15.15
C HIS A 279 34.53 -16.60 -14.09
N PRO A 280 35.41 -17.29 -13.35
CA PRO A 280 36.12 -16.72 -12.20
C PRO A 280 37.10 -15.62 -12.61
N GLN A 281 36.86 -14.41 -12.10
CA GLN A 281 37.73 -13.24 -12.31
C GLN A 281 37.94 -12.51 -10.98
N LYS A 282 39.19 -12.49 -10.48
CA LYS A 282 39.56 -11.88 -9.18
C LYS A 282 39.02 -10.46 -9.01
N ARG A 283 39.27 -9.57 -9.98
CA ARG A 283 38.76 -8.19 -10.02
C ARG A 283 37.24 -8.08 -9.77
N GLY A 284 36.46 -9.04 -10.28
CA GLY A 284 35.01 -9.10 -10.06
C GLY A 284 34.64 -9.65 -8.69
N GLN A 285 35.36 -10.68 -8.22
CA GLN A 285 35.15 -11.30 -6.90
C GLN A 285 35.51 -10.32 -5.76
N ASP A 286 36.62 -9.60 -5.86
CA ASP A 286 37.05 -8.57 -4.90
C ASP A 286 36.04 -7.41 -4.83
N LEU A 287 35.51 -6.99 -5.99
CA LEU A 287 34.46 -5.97 -6.06
C LEU A 287 33.16 -6.47 -5.45
N LEU A 288 32.73 -7.69 -5.80
CA LEU A 288 31.52 -8.32 -5.28
C LEU A 288 31.58 -8.43 -3.75
N ALA A 289 32.66 -8.94 -3.18
CA ALA A 289 32.85 -9.02 -1.73
C ALA A 289 32.73 -7.64 -1.06
N SER A 290 33.40 -6.62 -1.60
CA SER A 290 33.31 -5.25 -1.08
C SER A 290 31.90 -4.63 -1.22
N LEU A 291 31.16 -4.96 -2.28
CA LEU A 291 29.78 -4.53 -2.47
C LEU A 291 28.81 -5.29 -1.54
N ARG A 292 29.08 -6.56 -1.18
CA ARG A 292 28.31 -7.31 -0.18
C ARG A 292 28.45 -6.69 1.21
N THR A 293 29.66 -6.26 1.62
CA THR A 293 29.85 -5.53 2.88
C THR A 293 29.03 -4.24 2.90
N TYR A 294 29.12 -3.43 1.83
CA TYR A 294 28.33 -2.19 1.71
C TYR A 294 26.81 -2.44 1.62
N GLN A 295 26.37 -3.56 1.04
CA GLN A 295 24.97 -4.01 1.04
C GLN A 295 24.45 -4.28 2.47
N VAL A 296 25.30 -4.81 3.36
CA VAL A 296 24.94 -5.02 4.78
C VAL A 296 24.89 -3.69 5.53
N GLU A 297 25.91 -2.84 5.37
CA GLU A 297 25.99 -1.52 6.03
C GLU A 297 24.84 -0.57 5.65
N SER A 298 24.44 -0.57 4.39
CA SER A 298 23.41 0.34 3.85
C SER A 298 21.99 -0.22 3.91
N LYS A 299 21.80 -1.47 4.34
CA LYS A 299 20.51 -2.18 4.43
C LYS A 299 19.44 -1.44 5.26
N SER A 300 19.87 -0.65 6.26
CA SER A 300 18.98 0.16 7.11
C SER A 300 18.47 1.43 6.45
N LEU A 301 19.11 1.90 5.37
CA LEU A 301 18.71 3.10 4.63
C LEU A 301 17.56 2.84 3.64
N HIS A 302 17.27 1.56 3.35
CA HIS A 302 16.37 1.14 2.26
C HIS A 302 15.31 0.15 2.73
N HIS A 303 14.05 0.60 2.78
CA HIS A 303 12.92 -0.30 2.97
C HIS A 303 12.74 -1.16 1.71
N ARG A 304 13.09 -2.44 1.80
CA ARG A 304 13.16 -3.39 0.67
C ARG A 304 11.89 -3.33 -0.21
N TYR A 305 12.01 -2.79 -1.43
CA TYR A 305 10.90 -2.62 -2.38
C TYR A 305 10.27 -3.90 -2.93
N GLN A 306 10.81 -5.08 -2.59
CA GLN A 306 10.07 -6.32 -2.73
C GLN A 306 8.80 -6.19 -1.89
N ARG A 307 7.63 -6.08 -2.55
CA ARG A 307 6.36 -6.50 -1.95
C ARG A 307 6.66 -7.83 -1.24
N ARG A 308 6.47 -7.90 0.07
CA ARG A 308 6.48 -9.18 0.77
C ARG A 308 5.58 -10.09 -0.06
N LYS A 309 6.08 -11.23 -0.57
CA LYS A 309 5.18 -12.30 -1.01
C LYS A 309 4.20 -12.46 0.14
N LYS A 310 2.89 -12.46 -0.14
CA LYS A 310 1.95 -12.94 0.87
C LYS A 310 2.48 -14.32 1.29
N VAL A 311 2.54 -14.58 2.59
CA VAL A 311 2.76 -15.96 3.05
C VAL A 311 1.54 -16.71 2.53
N ASP A 312 1.73 -17.47 1.45
CA ASP A 312 0.62 -18.02 0.71
C ASP A 312 -0.04 -19.08 1.56
N LYS A 313 -1.35 -18.93 1.80
CA LYS A 313 -2.15 -19.92 2.52
C LYS A 313 -2.46 -21.09 1.57
N GLY A 314 -1.40 -21.84 1.26
CA GLY A 314 -1.39 -23.17 0.63
C GLY A 314 -2.28 -23.35 -0.59
N LYS A 315 -1.92 -22.79 -1.77
CA LYS A 315 -2.61 -23.16 -3.03
C LYS A 315 -1.84 -22.95 -4.35
N GLU A 316 -0.58 -23.40 -4.41
CA GLU A 316 0.11 -23.62 -5.70
C GLU A 316 1.01 -24.86 -5.61
N VAL A 317 1.25 -25.54 -6.74
CA VAL A 317 2.00 -26.81 -6.82
C VAL A 317 3.50 -26.54 -6.91
N SER A 318 4.29 -27.21 -6.07
CA SER A 318 5.76 -27.10 -6.06
C SER A 318 6.42 -28.02 -7.09
N SER A 319 7.41 -27.50 -7.80
CA SER A 319 8.38 -28.28 -8.57
C SER A 319 9.77 -28.20 -7.94
N HIS A 320 10.53 -29.30 -8.01
CA HIS A 320 11.88 -29.48 -7.45
C HIS A 320 11.91 -29.62 -5.90
N PRO A 321 12.98 -30.20 -5.31
CA PRO A 321 13.02 -31.66 -5.13
C PRO A 321 12.97 -32.13 -3.66
N ILE A 322 12.82 -33.45 -3.51
CA ILE A 322 12.56 -34.20 -2.27
C ILE A 322 13.66 -34.00 -1.20
N VAL A 323 13.21 -33.80 0.04
CA VAL A 323 13.90 -34.28 1.26
C VAL A 323 12.87 -35.07 2.06
N SER A 324 13.23 -36.28 2.49
CA SER A 324 12.30 -37.24 3.10
C SER A 324 11.88 -36.86 4.52
N GLY A 325 10.63 -37.17 4.88
CA GLY A 325 10.10 -37.02 6.24
C GLY A 325 8.58 -37.07 6.33
N GLU A 326 7.88 -36.64 5.28
CA GLU A 326 6.42 -36.53 5.26
C GLU A 326 5.85 -37.30 4.05
N LEU A 327 5.19 -38.44 4.31
CA LEU A 327 4.55 -39.25 3.28
C LEU A 327 3.40 -38.47 2.65
N HIS A 328 3.58 -38.07 1.39
CA HIS A 328 2.58 -37.28 0.67
C HIS A 328 1.22 -37.99 0.64
N ALA A 329 0.14 -37.22 0.82
CA ALA A 329 -1.24 -37.70 0.72
C ALA A 329 -1.53 -38.45 -0.60
N HIS A 330 -0.78 -38.16 -1.67
CA HIS A 330 -0.79 -38.94 -2.92
C HIS A 330 -0.41 -40.42 -2.71
N LYS A 331 0.73 -40.71 -2.05
CA LYS A 331 1.13 -42.09 -1.74
C LYS A 331 0.13 -42.77 -0.80
N MET A 332 -0.46 -42.04 0.15
CA MET A 332 -1.52 -42.60 1.00
C MET A 332 -2.78 -42.96 0.20
N SER A 333 -3.20 -42.13 -0.76
CA SER A 333 -4.32 -42.46 -1.66
C SER A 333 -4.04 -43.69 -2.53
N LEU A 334 -2.78 -43.88 -2.98
CA LEU A 334 -2.37 -45.08 -3.74
C LEU A 334 -2.28 -46.33 -2.85
N VAL A 335 -1.83 -46.19 -1.61
CA VAL A 335 -1.85 -47.28 -0.61
C VAL A 335 -3.30 -47.72 -0.37
N THR A 336 -4.23 -46.78 -0.16
CA THR A 336 -5.66 -47.11 -0.01
C THR A 336 -6.22 -47.79 -1.26
N GLN A 337 -5.91 -47.32 -2.47
CA GLN A 337 -6.38 -47.97 -3.71
C GLN A 337 -5.95 -49.44 -3.84
N VAL A 338 -4.76 -49.81 -3.34
CA VAL A 338 -4.30 -51.21 -3.31
C VAL A 338 -4.93 -51.98 -2.14
N GLN A 339 -5.08 -51.35 -0.96
CA GLN A 339 -5.69 -51.99 0.22
C GLN A 339 -7.21 -52.20 0.08
N ASP A 340 -7.92 -51.37 -0.70
CA ASP A 340 -9.34 -51.56 -1.05
C ASP A 340 -9.57 -52.88 -1.84
N LEU A 341 -8.53 -53.39 -2.50
CA LEU A 341 -8.54 -54.68 -3.20
C LEU A 341 -7.88 -55.80 -2.38
N PHE A 342 -6.87 -55.47 -1.58
CA PHE A 342 -6.09 -56.41 -0.76
C PHE A 342 -5.97 -55.91 0.70
N PRO A 343 -7.04 -56.04 1.51
CA PRO A 343 -7.06 -55.48 2.87
C PRO A 343 -6.07 -56.16 3.84
N ASP A 344 -5.59 -57.35 3.50
CA ASP A 344 -4.61 -58.11 4.30
C ASP A 344 -3.17 -57.57 4.16
N LEU A 345 -2.91 -56.61 3.26
CA LEU A 345 -1.57 -56.05 3.04
C LEU A 345 -1.31 -54.83 3.94
N GLY A 346 -0.19 -54.85 4.65
CA GLY A 346 0.28 -53.76 5.50
C GLY A 346 0.62 -52.49 4.71
N SER A 347 0.28 -51.32 5.25
CA SER A 347 0.47 -50.03 4.57
C SER A 347 1.95 -49.69 4.30
N GLY A 348 2.87 -50.20 5.12
CA GLY A 348 4.32 -50.07 4.91
C GLY A 348 4.78 -50.95 3.75
N PHE A 349 4.34 -52.21 3.71
CA PHE A 349 4.60 -53.13 2.60
C PHE A 349 4.10 -52.56 1.25
N VAL A 350 2.89 -52.00 1.21
CA VAL A 350 2.36 -51.36 0.00
C VAL A 350 3.17 -50.11 -0.42
N VAL A 351 3.71 -49.31 0.53
CA VAL A 351 4.65 -48.22 0.19
C VAL A 351 5.94 -48.77 -0.43
N ARG A 352 6.49 -49.90 0.04
CA ARG A 352 7.66 -50.54 -0.60
C ARG A 352 7.37 -50.96 -2.04
N LEU A 353 6.19 -51.54 -2.28
CA LEU A 353 5.76 -51.89 -3.64
C LEU A 353 5.62 -50.65 -4.53
N LEU A 354 5.04 -49.56 -4.01
CA LEU A 354 4.94 -48.27 -4.73
C LEU A 354 6.31 -47.65 -5.05
N ASP A 355 7.27 -47.73 -4.14
CA ASP A 355 8.65 -47.27 -4.38
C ASP A 355 9.36 -48.12 -5.46
N CYS A 356 9.13 -49.43 -5.50
CA CYS A 356 9.72 -50.33 -6.50
C CYS A 356 9.04 -50.25 -7.88
N TYR A 357 7.73 -50.06 -7.94
CA TYR A 357 6.94 -50.00 -9.18
C TYR A 357 6.59 -48.56 -9.61
N ASN A 358 7.35 -47.57 -9.12
CA ASN A 358 7.29 -46.15 -9.51
C ASN A 358 5.86 -45.56 -9.40
N ASP A 359 5.27 -45.67 -8.22
CA ASP A 359 3.95 -45.14 -7.83
C ASP A 359 2.78 -45.57 -8.75
N ASN A 360 2.86 -46.74 -9.40
CA ASN A 360 1.78 -47.28 -10.25
C ASN A 360 1.01 -48.43 -9.56
N PRO A 361 -0.24 -48.21 -9.11
CA PRO A 361 -1.02 -49.22 -8.40
C PRO A 361 -1.47 -50.38 -9.30
N GLU A 362 -1.79 -50.12 -10.58
CA GLU A 362 -2.30 -51.15 -11.51
C GLU A 362 -1.25 -52.24 -11.77
N THR A 363 0.02 -51.85 -11.88
CA THR A 363 1.14 -52.80 -12.06
C THR A 363 1.39 -53.61 -10.79
N ILE A 364 1.20 -53.02 -9.61
CA ILE A 364 1.30 -53.72 -8.32
C ILE A 364 0.17 -54.74 -8.17
N VAL A 365 -1.08 -54.35 -8.48
CA VAL A 365 -2.24 -55.23 -8.48
C VAL A 365 -2.05 -56.40 -9.44
N ALA A 366 -1.54 -56.16 -10.65
CA ALA A 366 -1.22 -57.24 -11.59
C ALA A 366 -0.17 -58.22 -11.04
N HIS A 367 0.95 -57.73 -10.49
CA HIS A 367 1.98 -58.60 -9.91
C HIS A 367 1.54 -59.34 -8.64
N LEU A 368 0.57 -58.80 -7.89
CA LEU A 368 -0.08 -59.47 -6.76
C LEU A 368 -1.07 -60.57 -7.20
N LEU A 369 -1.77 -60.39 -8.32
CA LEU A 369 -2.69 -61.39 -8.88
C LEU A 369 -1.97 -62.52 -9.61
N ASP A 370 -0.87 -62.21 -10.32
CA ASP A 370 -0.06 -63.17 -11.08
C ASP A 370 1.02 -63.86 -10.23
N ASP A 371 1.06 -63.62 -8.90
CA ASP A 371 2.10 -64.07 -7.93
C ASP A 371 3.55 -63.78 -8.38
N SER A 372 3.74 -62.80 -9.28
CA SER A 372 4.96 -62.59 -10.06
C SER A 372 5.92 -61.55 -9.45
N LEU A 373 5.77 -61.26 -8.16
CA LEU A 373 6.65 -60.37 -7.40
C LEU A 373 8.11 -60.89 -7.36
N PRO A 374 9.12 -60.02 -7.52
CA PRO A 374 10.53 -60.36 -7.30
C PRO A 374 10.80 -60.99 -5.93
N VAL A 375 11.74 -61.95 -5.89
CA VAL A 375 12.10 -62.71 -4.67
C VAL A 375 12.46 -61.82 -3.48
N GLU A 376 13.12 -60.68 -3.73
CA GLU A 376 13.45 -59.67 -2.70
C GLU A 376 12.19 -59.12 -2.02
N LEU A 377 11.14 -58.81 -2.80
CA LEU A 377 9.86 -58.30 -2.30
C LEU A 377 8.96 -59.40 -1.72
N GLN A 378 9.07 -60.63 -2.21
CA GLN A 378 8.40 -61.79 -1.61
C GLN A 378 8.92 -62.11 -0.19
N SER A 379 10.15 -61.69 0.15
CA SER A 379 10.81 -61.96 1.44
C SER A 379 10.45 -60.97 2.56
N LEU A 380 9.77 -59.88 2.23
CA LEU A 380 9.34 -58.85 3.19
C LEU A 380 8.07 -59.28 3.94
N ASP A 381 7.87 -58.70 5.13
CA ASP A 381 6.65 -58.90 5.90
C ASP A 381 5.46 -58.23 5.20
N ARG A 382 4.56 -59.05 4.63
CA ARG A 382 3.32 -58.58 3.97
C ARG A 382 2.40 -57.79 4.92
N SER A 383 2.58 -57.91 6.24
CA SER A 383 1.80 -57.22 7.27
C SER A 383 2.47 -55.94 7.80
N GLU A 384 3.65 -55.52 7.30
CA GLU A 384 4.36 -54.31 7.75
C GLU A 384 3.44 -53.06 7.63
N GLN A 385 2.98 -52.54 8.77
CA GLN A 385 2.21 -51.29 8.85
C GLN A 385 3.15 -50.09 9.03
N LEU A 386 2.77 -48.95 8.45
CA LEU A 386 3.46 -47.69 8.72
C LEU A 386 3.36 -47.31 10.21
N PRO A 387 4.38 -46.65 10.78
CA PRO A 387 4.28 -46.08 12.13
C PRO A 387 3.07 -45.13 12.23
N PRO A 388 2.25 -45.22 13.29
CA PRO A 388 1.12 -44.32 13.45
C PRO A 388 1.61 -42.88 13.57
N THR A 389 0.97 -41.97 12.82
CA THR A 389 1.25 -40.53 12.88
C THR A 389 1.11 -40.06 14.33
N ALA A 390 2.19 -39.51 14.90
CA ALA A 390 2.14 -38.87 16.20
C ALA A 390 1.30 -37.59 16.10
N GLU A 391 0.03 -37.63 16.53
CA GLU A 391 -0.83 -36.46 16.52
C GLU A 391 -0.30 -35.36 17.46
N PRO A 392 -0.38 -34.08 17.07
CA PRO A 392 -0.14 -32.99 18.01
C PRO A 392 -1.22 -33.03 19.10
N HIS A 393 -0.81 -33.03 20.37
CA HIS A 393 -1.68 -33.23 21.52
C HIS A 393 -2.88 -32.28 21.57
N HIS A 394 -4.04 -32.74 21.10
CA HIS A 394 -5.33 -32.11 21.36
C HIS A 394 -5.91 -32.61 22.68
N SER A 395 -6.40 -31.69 23.51
CA SER A 395 -6.88 -31.96 24.87
C SER A 395 -8.15 -32.81 24.89
N HIS A 396 -8.20 -33.78 25.82
CA HIS A 396 -9.28 -34.76 25.92
C HIS A 396 -10.69 -34.13 26.03
N MET A 397 -11.57 -34.55 25.12
CA MET A 397 -13.00 -34.70 25.36
C MET A 397 -13.40 -36.11 24.91
N SER A 398 -14.18 -36.82 25.73
CA SER A 398 -14.44 -38.25 25.54
C SER A 398 -15.36 -38.56 24.35
N PRO A 399 -15.07 -39.58 23.53
CA PRO A 399 -15.94 -39.98 22.43
C PRO A 399 -17.25 -40.61 22.93
N HIS A 400 -18.32 -40.45 22.14
CA HIS A 400 -19.52 -41.27 22.21
C HIS A 400 -19.64 -42.13 20.94
N PRO A 401 -20.17 -43.36 21.04
CA PRO A 401 -20.06 -44.36 19.97
C PRO A 401 -21.06 -44.13 18.83
N THR A 402 -20.65 -44.54 17.64
CA THR A 402 -21.51 -44.84 16.49
C THR A 402 -21.96 -46.31 16.53
N PRO A 403 -23.00 -46.72 15.78
CA PRO A 403 -24.19 -45.99 15.28
C PRO A 403 -25.49 -46.50 15.97
N PRO A 404 -26.69 -46.12 15.50
CA PRO A 404 -27.37 -47.04 14.56
C PRO A 404 -28.19 -46.37 13.44
N GLU A 405 -28.40 -47.17 12.39
CA GLU A 405 -29.54 -47.22 11.44
C GLU A 405 -30.17 -45.93 10.88
N SER A 406 -30.13 -45.81 9.54
CA SER A 406 -30.95 -44.87 8.77
C SER A 406 -32.40 -45.35 8.62
N PRO A 407 -33.37 -44.44 8.63
CA PRO A 407 -34.39 -44.50 7.58
C PRO A 407 -34.77 -43.15 6.96
N THR A 408 -35.17 -43.20 5.68
CA THR A 408 -36.03 -42.25 4.94
C THR A 408 -35.67 -40.75 4.92
N LEU A 409 -35.09 -40.34 3.78
CA LEU A 409 -35.39 -39.11 3.01
C LEU A 409 -36.25 -38.03 3.71
N ALA A 410 -35.60 -36.98 4.20
CA ALA A 410 -36.20 -35.66 4.38
C ALA A 410 -35.46 -34.65 3.48
N PRO A 411 -36.15 -33.75 2.75
CA PRO A 411 -35.46 -32.68 2.02
C PRO A 411 -34.71 -31.75 2.98
N LEU A 412 -33.45 -31.44 2.68
CA LEU A 412 -32.70 -30.43 3.42
C LEU A 412 -33.45 -29.09 3.36
N PRO A 413 -33.60 -28.36 4.48
CA PRO A 413 -34.31 -27.09 4.48
C PRO A 413 -33.60 -26.09 3.57
N ALA A 414 -34.33 -25.58 2.58
CA ALA A 414 -33.84 -24.50 1.73
C ALA A 414 -33.46 -23.29 2.61
N ARG A 415 -32.37 -22.61 2.27
CA ARG A 415 -31.90 -21.42 2.99
C ARG A 415 -32.90 -20.28 2.81
N LYS A 416 -33.86 -20.16 3.73
CA LYS A 416 -34.77 -19.02 3.80
C LYS A 416 -34.00 -17.72 3.92
N ASN A 417 -34.24 -16.80 2.98
CA ASN A 417 -33.85 -15.40 3.08
C ASN A 417 -34.92 -14.62 3.87
N ILE A 418 -34.56 -13.44 4.38
CA ILE A 418 -35.46 -12.57 5.18
C ILE A 418 -36.67 -12.09 4.36
N PHE A 419 -36.57 -12.12 3.03
CA PHE A 419 -37.58 -11.66 2.08
C PHE A 419 -38.38 -12.80 1.41
N ASP A 420 -38.18 -14.06 1.80
CA ASP A 420 -38.87 -15.21 1.18
C ASP A 420 -40.35 -15.34 1.62
N GLU A 421 -40.80 -14.50 2.57
CA GLU A 421 -42.20 -14.37 2.98
C GLU A 421 -42.84 -13.04 2.51
N ASP A 422 -42.07 -12.16 1.84
CA ASP A 422 -42.60 -10.99 1.14
C ASP A 422 -43.21 -11.41 -0.22
N VAL A 423 -44.38 -10.88 -0.56
CA VAL A 423 -45.12 -11.32 -1.76
C VAL A 423 -44.42 -10.83 -3.03
N ASP A 424 -43.92 -11.77 -3.83
CA ASP A 424 -43.16 -11.48 -5.04
C ASP A 424 -43.98 -10.67 -6.06
N ILE A 425 -43.50 -9.48 -6.42
CA ILE A 425 -44.21 -8.50 -7.24
C ILE A 425 -44.47 -9.07 -8.65
N ALA A 426 -43.58 -9.93 -9.13
CA ALA A 426 -43.75 -10.63 -10.41
C ALA A 426 -44.88 -11.67 -10.40
N GLU A 427 -45.32 -12.13 -9.21
CA GLU A 427 -46.40 -13.11 -9.05
C GLU A 427 -47.76 -12.47 -8.82
N LEU A 428 -47.81 -11.36 -8.06
CA LEU A 428 -48.99 -10.48 -7.96
C LEU A 428 -49.49 -10.03 -9.34
N SER A 429 -48.57 -9.81 -10.30
CA SER A 429 -48.89 -9.49 -11.69
C SER A 429 -49.58 -10.62 -12.47
N ARG A 430 -49.58 -11.87 -11.97
CA ARG A 430 -50.07 -13.07 -12.68
C ARG A 430 -51.35 -13.64 -12.08
N SER A 431 -51.54 -13.54 -10.76
CA SER A 431 -52.64 -14.18 -10.04
C SER A 431 -53.95 -13.37 -9.99
N GLY A 432 -53.90 -12.05 -10.24
CA GLY A 432 -55.07 -11.17 -10.20
C GLY A 432 -55.58 -10.82 -8.80
N GLU A 433 -55.11 -11.50 -7.74
CA GLU A 433 -55.45 -11.25 -6.34
C GLU A 433 -54.76 -10.00 -5.75
N ALA A 434 -54.82 -8.87 -6.45
CA ALA A 434 -54.22 -7.61 -6.01
C ALA A 434 -55.03 -6.89 -4.91
N GLN A 435 -56.29 -7.26 -4.68
CA GLN A 435 -57.14 -6.65 -3.66
C GLN A 435 -56.86 -7.25 -2.27
N GLY A 436 -56.37 -6.41 -1.35
CA GLY A 436 -56.20 -6.74 0.08
C GLY A 436 -54.78 -7.10 0.53
N LYS A 437 -53.87 -7.44 -0.39
CA LYS A 437 -52.47 -7.81 -0.04
C LYS A 437 -51.47 -6.64 -0.11
N LEU A 438 -51.86 -5.49 -0.69
CA LEU A 438 -51.01 -4.30 -0.85
C LEU A 438 -51.59 -3.11 -0.08
N TYR A 439 -50.96 -2.75 1.04
CA TYR A 439 -51.37 -1.64 1.91
C TYR A 439 -50.60 -0.35 1.59
N PHE A 440 -51.27 0.63 0.98
CA PHE A 440 -50.72 1.96 0.73
C PHE A 440 -50.98 2.92 1.91
N GLY A 441 -50.24 2.75 3.01
CA GLY A 441 -50.35 3.62 4.19
C GLY A 441 -49.80 2.99 5.47
N ARG A 442 -50.28 3.43 6.63
CA ARG A 442 -50.24 2.60 7.85
C ARG A 442 -51.25 1.48 7.70
N ALA A 443 -50.90 0.25 8.08
CA ALA A 443 -51.80 -0.89 8.04
C ALA A 443 -53.04 -0.67 8.94
N ASP A 444 -52.80 -0.24 10.19
CA ASP A 444 -53.84 0.19 11.12
C ASP A 444 -53.79 1.73 11.30
N PRO A 445 -54.85 2.49 10.93
CA PRO A 445 -54.89 3.94 11.14
C PRO A 445 -55.09 4.31 12.61
N ASP A 446 -55.86 3.51 13.35
CA ASP A 446 -56.27 3.78 14.75
C ASP A 446 -55.21 3.37 15.78
N GLN A 447 -54.19 2.61 15.37
CA GLN A 447 -53.15 2.08 16.24
C GLN A 447 -52.14 3.19 16.62
N THR A 448 -52.52 3.92 17.67
CA THR A 448 -51.75 5.03 18.23
C THR A 448 -50.51 4.53 18.99
N ALA A 449 -49.42 5.31 18.97
CA ALA A 449 -48.14 4.90 19.55
C ALA A 449 -48.24 4.51 21.05
N ASP A 450 -49.11 5.18 21.80
CA ASP A 450 -49.33 4.90 23.23
C ASP A 450 -50.03 3.54 23.47
N ILE A 451 -50.80 3.04 22.50
CA ILE A 451 -51.39 1.69 22.51
C ILE A 451 -50.29 0.65 22.31
N ILE A 452 -49.38 0.89 21.36
CA ILE A 452 -48.22 0.01 21.09
C ILE A 452 -47.24 -0.01 22.29
N LEU A 453 -47.09 1.12 22.98
CA LEU A 453 -46.23 1.24 24.17
C LEU A 453 -46.85 0.66 25.45
N SER A 454 -48.17 0.49 25.50
CA SER A 454 -48.87 -0.13 26.64
C SER A 454 -49.17 -1.63 26.46
N ASP A 455 -49.00 -2.19 25.25
CA ASP A 455 -49.02 -3.64 25.02
C ASP A 455 -47.77 -4.33 25.62
N HIS A 456 -47.85 -4.65 26.91
CA HIS A 456 -46.81 -5.40 27.60
C HIS A 456 -46.77 -6.90 27.24
N SER A 457 -47.70 -7.44 26.44
CA SER A 457 -47.78 -8.89 26.17
C SER A 457 -46.53 -9.44 25.50
N LYS A 458 -45.99 -8.71 24.51
CA LYS A 458 -44.77 -9.06 23.76
C LYS A 458 -43.49 -8.56 24.44
N HIS A 459 -43.61 -7.80 25.53
CA HIS A 459 -42.47 -7.15 26.18
C HIS A 459 -41.47 -8.17 26.75
N ALA A 460 -41.96 -9.32 27.25
CA ALA A 460 -41.10 -10.42 27.72
C ALA A 460 -40.30 -11.05 26.58
N ALA A 461 -40.94 -11.35 25.44
CA ALA A 461 -40.28 -11.91 24.26
C ALA A 461 -39.24 -10.94 23.65
N ASN A 462 -39.62 -9.67 23.50
CA ASN A 462 -38.71 -8.63 23.00
C ASN A 462 -37.50 -8.43 23.94
N LYS A 463 -37.73 -8.45 25.27
CA LYS A 463 -36.64 -8.38 26.26
C LYS A 463 -35.74 -9.61 26.22
N ALA A 464 -36.30 -10.80 26.04
CA ALA A 464 -35.52 -12.04 25.88
C ALA A 464 -34.68 -12.02 24.59
N ALA A 465 -35.23 -11.54 23.48
CA ALA A 465 -34.50 -11.37 22.21
C ALA A 465 -33.35 -10.37 22.33
N ILE A 466 -33.56 -9.24 23.00
CA ILE A 466 -32.51 -8.24 23.27
C ILE A 466 -31.42 -8.80 24.20
N LEU A 467 -31.79 -9.53 25.26
CA LEU A 467 -30.83 -10.17 26.16
C LEU A 467 -30.04 -11.29 25.47
N SER A 468 -30.68 -12.06 24.59
CA SER A 468 -30.02 -13.07 23.75
C SER A 468 -29.01 -12.41 22.81
N ALA A 469 -29.42 -11.36 22.07
CA ALA A 469 -28.54 -10.63 21.16
C ALA A 469 -27.36 -9.93 21.88
N LEU A 470 -27.52 -9.56 23.16
CA LEU A 470 -26.43 -9.07 24.01
C LEU A 470 -25.52 -10.19 24.53
N ALA A 471 -26.06 -11.39 24.76
CA ALA A 471 -25.28 -12.56 25.18
C ALA A 471 -24.48 -13.20 24.03
N THR A 472 -24.95 -13.07 22.78
CA THR A 472 -24.17 -13.40 21.56
C THR A 472 -23.15 -12.31 21.21
N PHE A 473 -23.16 -11.17 21.90
CA PHE A 473 -22.21 -10.08 21.68
C PHE A 473 -21.00 -10.25 22.60
N ASP A 474 -20.12 -11.19 22.24
CA ASP A 474 -18.85 -11.36 22.95
C ASP A 474 -18.01 -10.08 22.85
N SER A 475 -17.57 -9.57 24.00
CA SER A 475 -16.79 -8.34 24.10
C SER A 475 -15.28 -8.57 24.06
N ASP A 476 -14.82 -9.83 24.11
CA ASP A 476 -13.39 -10.19 24.02
C ASP A 476 -12.98 -10.64 22.60
N ASP A 477 -13.90 -10.83 21.64
CA ASP A 477 -13.62 -11.13 20.21
C ASP A 477 -13.22 -9.89 19.36
N ASP A 478 -13.05 -8.71 19.99
CA ASP A 478 -12.42 -7.52 19.40
C ASP A 478 -11.06 -7.26 20.10
N GLU A 479 -10.14 -8.23 19.95
CA GLU A 479 -8.77 -8.13 20.48
C GLU A 479 -8.10 -6.84 19.99
N ARG A 480 -7.96 -5.89 20.92
CA ARG A 480 -7.57 -4.53 20.62
C ARG A 480 -6.09 -4.44 20.22
N ASP A 481 -5.85 -4.35 18.91
CA ASP A 481 -4.54 -4.12 18.26
C ASP A 481 -3.68 -3.10 19.03
N ASP A 482 -2.64 -3.61 19.68
CA ASP A 482 -1.73 -2.87 20.56
C ASP A 482 -0.49 -2.33 19.83
N THR A 483 -0.40 -2.53 18.50
CA THR A 483 0.66 -2.03 17.61
C THR A 483 0.93 -0.52 17.77
N TYR A 484 -0.06 0.24 18.25
CA TYR A 484 0.03 1.68 18.48
C TYR A 484 -0.09 2.13 19.94
N ASP A 485 -0.27 1.22 20.92
CA ASP A 485 -0.40 1.57 22.34
C ASP A 485 0.95 1.92 23.01
N THR A 486 2.07 1.70 22.31
CA THR A 486 3.43 2.10 22.73
C THR A 486 3.86 3.46 22.16
N ALA A 487 3.03 4.13 21.35
CA ALA A 487 3.25 5.50 20.91
C ALA A 487 2.62 6.49 21.92
N ASP A 488 3.46 7.05 22.80
CA ASP A 488 3.05 7.82 23.99
C ASP A 488 2.04 8.96 23.71
N VAL A 489 1.12 9.16 24.66
CA VAL A 489 -0.10 9.96 24.52
C VAL A 489 0.03 11.30 25.25
N GLY A 490 0.99 12.13 24.80
CA GLY A 490 1.19 13.49 25.28
C GLY A 490 1.91 14.37 24.26
N GLY A 491 1.61 15.67 24.13
CA GLY A 491 0.67 16.46 24.93
C GLY A 491 0.90 17.96 24.76
N ALA A 492 1.08 18.42 23.52
CA ALA A 492 1.39 19.82 23.23
C ALA A 492 0.16 20.73 23.40
N ILE A 493 0.09 21.43 24.53
CA ILE A 493 -0.60 22.72 24.65
C ILE A 493 0.47 23.76 25.03
N ASP A 494 0.37 24.92 24.37
CA ASP A 494 1.38 25.98 24.35
C ASP A 494 1.26 26.93 25.55
N GLY A 495 2.38 27.52 25.94
CA GLY A 495 2.53 28.44 27.07
C GLY A 495 3.80 29.26 26.84
N ALA A 496 3.65 30.35 26.09
CA ALA A 496 4.75 30.94 25.35
C ALA A 496 5.42 32.12 26.06
N THR A 497 6.65 31.89 26.53
CA THR A 497 7.59 32.93 26.97
C THR A 497 8.99 32.66 26.43
N GLY A 498 9.71 33.74 26.14
CA GLY A 498 10.94 33.69 25.35
C GLY A 498 12.19 33.49 26.21
N GLY A 499 12.86 32.36 26.02
CA GLY A 499 14.21 32.09 26.49
C GLY A 499 14.85 31.02 25.60
N ALA A 500 16.13 31.16 25.30
CA ALA A 500 16.89 30.04 24.76
C ALA A 500 17.33 29.17 25.94
N ASP A 501 17.01 27.88 25.92
CA ASP A 501 17.85 26.77 26.41
C ASP A 501 17.18 25.42 26.12
N GLY A 502 17.86 24.32 26.45
CA GLY A 502 17.54 22.98 25.97
C GLY A 502 16.36 22.26 26.66
N GLU A 503 15.95 21.18 25.99
CA GLU A 503 15.06 20.08 26.39
C GLU A 503 14.96 19.84 27.92
N ALA A 504 13.95 20.46 28.56
CA ALA A 504 13.72 20.38 30.00
C ALA A 504 12.77 19.22 30.40
N ASP A 505 13.08 18.59 31.53
CA ASP A 505 12.37 17.44 32.10
C ASP A 505 10.86 17.74 32.33
N PRO A 506 9.92 16.83 31.94
CA PRO A 506 8.50 16.97 32.28
C PRO A 506 8.22 17.18 33.79
N ALA A 507 9.10 16.73 34.69
CA ALA A 507 9.04 17.02 36.12
C ALA A 507 9.18 18.53 36.42
N GLU A 508 10.07 19.26 35.74
CA GLU A 508 10.17 20.71 35.90
C GLU A 508 8.93 21.43 35.35
N ARG A 509 8.44 21.00 34.18
CA ARG A 509 7.25 21.60 33.56
C ARG A 509 6.03 21.53 34.49
N ASN A 510 5.87 20.41 35.20
CA ASN A 510 4.81 20.24 36.20
C ASN A 510 5.00 21.10 37.46
N ARG A 511 6.25 21.37 37.89
CA ARG A 511 6.53 22.30 39.00
C ARG A 511 6.14 23.73 38.62
N ARG A 512 6.67 24.25 37.50
CA ARG A 512 6.35 25.60 37.00
C ARG A 512 4.83 25.82 36.81
N ALA A 513 4.08 24.78 36.45
CA ALA A 513 2.61 24.82 36.36
C ALA A 513 1.90 24.90 37.74
N ALA A 514 2.46 24.30 38.79
CA ALA A 514 1.96 24.43 40.16
C ALA A 514 2.33 25.79 40.77
N ASP A 515 3.56 26.25 40.53
CA ASP A 515 4.06 27.55 41.03
C ASP A 515 3.21 28.70 40.47
N THR A 516 2.94 28.70 39.16
CA THR A 516 2.03 29.67 38.53
C THR A 516 0.59 29.57 39.03
N GLU A 517 0.06 28.36 39.28
CA GLU A 517 -1.29 28.20 39.85
C GLU A 517 -1.40 28.74 41.29
N THR A 518 -0.35 28.61 42.11
CA THR A 518 -0.34 29.20 43.48
C THR A 518 -0.18 30.72 43.47
N ILE A 519 0.63 31.30 42.58
CA ILE A 519 0.76 32.76 42.42
C ILE A 519 -0.57 33.38 41.99
N LEU A 520 -1.25 32.78 41.00
CA LEU A 520 -2.58 33.19 40.58
C LEU A 520 -3.60 33.07 41.72
N PHE A 521 -3.50 32.04 42.56
CA PHE A 521 -4.44 31.84 43.67
C PHE A 521 -4.23 32.82 44.84
N ARG A 522 -2.98 33.07 45.23
CA ARG A 522 -2.63 34.09 46.25
C ARG A 522 -3.05 35.50 45.80
N THR A 523 -2.89 35.83 44.51
CA THR A 523 -3.31 37.12 43.95
C THR A 523 -4.82 37.23 43.75
N TYR A 524 -5.51 36.15 43.37
CA TYR A 524 -6.98 36.12 43.31
C TYR A 524 -7.63 36.27 44.70
N LYS A 525 -7.07 35.61 45.73
CA LYS A 525 -7.60 35.69 47.10
C LYS A 525 -7.33 37.04 47.77
N SER A 526 -6.30 37.78 47.36
CA SER A 526 -5.98 39.12 47.90
C SER A 526 -6.62 40.28 47.12
N ASN A 527 -6.79 40.17 45.79
CA ASN A 527 -7.53 41.17 45.00
C ASN A 527 -8.22 40.54 43.78
N PRO A 528 -9.45 40.03 43.93
CA PRO A 528 -10.25 39.47 42.83
C PRO A 528 -10.47 40.47 41.68
N GLY A 529 -10.47 41.78 41.96
CA GLY A 529 -10.66 42.84 40.96
C GLY A 529 -9.58 42.88 39.88
N LEU A 530 -8.37 42.38 40.16
CA LEU A 530 -7.29 42.27 39.16
C LEU A 530 -7.57 41.22 38.06
N PHE A 531 -8.63 40.42 38.21
CA PHE A 531 -9.08 39.41 37.25
C PHE A 531 -10.31 39.85 36.45
N ALA A 532 -10.80 41.08 36.66
CA ALA A 532 -11.88 41.67 35.87
C ALA A 532 -11.44 41.93 34.41
N ARG A 533 -12.39 41.83 33.48
CA ARG A 533 -12.15 41.86 32.02
C ARG A 533 -12.01 43.28 31.45
N ASP A 534 -11.94 44.27 32.33
CA ASP A 534 -12.16 45.67 31.98
C ASP A 534 -10.92 46.29 31.36
N SER A 535 -11.13 47.23 30.44
CA SER A 535 -10.03 47.88 29.71
C SER A 535 -9.12 48.72 30.60
N ALA A 536 -9.61 49.17 31.76
CA ALA A 536 -8.81 49.80 32.81
C ALA A 536 -7.94 48.77 33.54
N THR A 537 -8.52 47.66 34.02
CA THR A 537 -7.83 46.58 34.73
C THR A 537 -6.72 45.97 33.89
N ARG A 538 -7.00 45.66 32.61
CA ARG A 538 -6.02 45.15 31.62
C ARG A 538 -4.84 46.09 31.36
N ARG A 539 -4.98 47.39 31.64
CA ARG A 539 -3.93 48.41 31.48
C ARG A 539 -3.27 48.81 32.82
N SER A 540 -3.70 48.24 33.94
CA SER A 540 -3.19 48.58 35.27
C SER A 540 -1.78 48.00 35.50
N GLN A 541 -0.95 48.72 36.27
CA GLN A 541 0.40 48.26 36.60
C GLN A 541 0.44 46.90 37.35
N PRO A 542 -0.44 46.61 38.35
CA PRO A 542 -0.47 45.31 39.00
C PRO A 542 -0.76 44.17 38.02
N ARG A 543 -1.67 44.38 37.06
CA ARG A 543 -1.97 43.42 36.00
C ARG A 543 -0.78 43.24 35.05
N GLY A 544 -0.09 44.32 34.69
CA GLY A 544 1.15 44.29 33.92
C GLY A 544 2.32 43.59 34.64
N SER A 545 2.32 43.55 35.97
CA SER A 545 3.27 42.75 36.76
C SER A 545 2.88 41.28 36.84
N LEU A 546 1.61 40.97 37.13
CA LEU A 546 1.11 39.59 37.18
C LEU A 546 1.38 38.82 35.87
N LYS A 547 1.23 39.48 34.72
CA LYS A 547 1.54 38.91 33.39
C LYS A 547 3.04 38.65 33.15
N ARG A 548 3.93 39.37 33.83
CA ARG A 548 5.40 39.15 33.77
C ARG A 548 5.85 38.07 34.74
N GLU A 549 5.14 37.89 35.85
CA GLU A 549 5.42 36.89 36.89
C GLU A 549 4.84 35.51 36.54
N THR A 550 3.63 35.46 35.97
CA THR A 550 2.94 34.21 35.58
C THR A 550 3.09 33.86 34.10
N GLU A 551 3.76 34.72 33.33
CA GLU A 551 4.02 34.54 31.88
C GLU A 551 2.77 34.38 30.99
N MET A 552 1.58 34.71 31.53
CA MET A 552 0.28 34.50 30.87
C MET A 552 -0.31 35.73 30.18
N THR A 553 -1.14 35.50 29.17
CA THR A 553 -1.94 36.54 28.51
C THR A 553 -3.13 36.96 29.37
N ASP A 554 -3.67 38.16 29.13
CA ASP A 554 -4.87 38.63 29.86
C ASP A 554 -6.06 37.68 29.75
N GLU A 555 -6.24 37.10 28.56
CA GLU A 555 -7.33 36.16 28.26
C GLU A 555 -7.17 34.85 29.03
N ALA A 556 -5.94 34.38 29.22
CA ALA A 556 -5.64 33.19 30.00
C ALA A 556 -5.86 33.42 31.50
N ILE A 557 -5.41 34.57 32.05
CA ILE A 557 -5.59 34.92 33.48
C ILE A 557 -7.09 35.15 33.79
N GLU A 558 -7.83 35.81 32.90
CA GLU A 558 -9.30 35.92 33.01
C GLU A 558 -9.99 34.56 32.93
N GLY A 559 -9.58 33.72 31.97
CA GLY A 559 -10.11 32.37 31.78
C GLY A 559 -9.90 31.49 33.01
N TRP A 560 -8.76 31.62 33.69
CA TRP A 560 -8.43 30.90 34.91
C TRP A 560 -9.36 31.26 36.08
N ALA A 561 -9.58 32.55 36.35
CA ALA A 561 -10.54 32.98 37.39
C ALA A 561 -12.00 32.58 37.06
N LEU A 562 -12.34 32.46 35.78
CA LEU A 562 -13.64 31.97 35.31
C LEU A 562 -13.79 30.44 35.38
N MET A 563 -12.70 29.68 35.49
CA MET A 563 -12.77 28.26 35.84
C MET A 563 -13.04 28.10 37.34
N LEU A 564 -12.39 28.88 38.21
CA LEU A 564 -12.61 28.81 39.67
C LEU A 564 -14.04 29.17 40.09
N THR A 565 -14.68 30.13 39.41
CA THR A 565 -16.10 30.48 39.68
C THR A 565 -17.11 29.49 39.08
N ARG A 566 -16.65 28.51 38.27
CA ARG A 566 -17.48 27.42 37.74
C ARG A 566 -17.29 26.10 38.48
N ASP A 567 -16.06 25.80 38.87
CA ASP A 567 -15.65 24.54 39.49
C ASP A 567 -15.30 24.76 40.98
N PRO A 568 -16.28 24.83 41.91
CA PRO A 568 -15.99 25.06 43.33
C PRO A 568 -15.11 23.96 43.95
N LYS A 569 -15.12 22.75 43.37
CA LYS A 569 -14.19 21.66 43.73
C LYS A 569 -12.72 21.97 43.42
N ARG A 570 -12.46 22.77 42.36
CA ARG A 570 -11.10 23.25 42.05
C ARG A 570 -10.68 24.34 43.03
N LEU A 571 -11.59 25.24 43.39
CA LEU A 571 -11.35 26.27 44.41
C LEU A 571 -10.98 25.63 45.75
N ALA A 572 -11.78 24.67 46.24
CA ALA A 572 -11.47 23.92 47.46
C ALA A 572 -10.07 23.27 47.40
N LYS A 573 -9.75 22.53 46.32
CA LYS A 573 -8.42 21.93 46.14
C LYS A 573 -7.26 22.93 46.12
N LEU A 574 -7.47 24.19 45.72
CA LEU A 574 -6.45 25.24 45.80
C LEU A 574 -6.38 25.89 47.19
N GLU A 575 -7.48 25.97 47.92
CA GLU A 575 -7.48 26.38 49.34
C GLU A 575 -6.77 25.35 50.21
N ASP A 576 -7.06 24.05 50.03
CA ASP A 576 -6.38 22.95 50.71
C ASP A 576 -4.87 22.98 50.44
N ARG A 577 -4.47 23.12 49.16
CA ARG A 577 -3.05 23.24 48.78
C ARG A 577 -2.38 24.46 49.40
N LEU A 578 -3.01 25.63 49.36
CA LEU A 578 -2.44 26.84 49.97
C LEU A 578 -2.37 26.75 51.51
N ALA A 579 -3.30 26.04 52.14
CA ALA A 579 -3.28 25.79 53.58
C ALA A 579 -2.13 24.84 53.98
N MET A 580 -1.89 23.77 53.20
CA MET A 580 -0.76 22.86 53.42
C MET A 580 0.59 23.55 53.17
N ASP A 581 0.68 24.36 52.11
CA ASP A 581 1.85 25.18 51.77
C ASP A 581 2.16 26.24 52.85
N ALA A 582 1.14 26.90 53.39
CA ALA A 582 1.29 27.78 54.55
C ALA A 582 1.69 27.02 55.83
N GLY A 583 1.22 25.78 56.00
CA GLY A 583 1.59 24.90 57.10
C GLY A 583 3.05 24.43 57.07
N ALA A 584 3.68 24.37 55.88
CA ALA A 584 5.08 23.97 55.73
C ALA A 584 6.07 24.94 56.41
N LEU A 585 5.67 26.18 56.70
CA LEU A 585 6.48 27.13 57.47
C LEU A 585 6.53 26.81 58.98
N ALA A 586 5.74 25.84 59.45
CA ALA A 586 5.60 25.46 60.87
C ALA A 586 6.32 24.13 61.22
N GLY A 587 7.50 23.88 60.65
CA GLY A 587 8.51 22.99 61.25
C GLY A 587 8.29 21.47 61.16
N ALA A 588 7.27 20.99 60.44
CA ALA A 588 7.05 19.57 60.17
C ALA A 588 7.21 19.26 58.67
N GLY A 589 7.99 18.22 58.33
CA GLY A 589 8.27 17.86 56.93
C GLY A 589 7.02 17.37 56.19
N SER A 590 6.71 17.96 55.03
CA SER A 590 5.49 17.65 54.29
C SER A 590 5.53 16.28 53.61
N LEU A 591 4.73 15.34 54.12
CA LEU A 591 4.43 14.06 53.48
C LEU A 591 3.36 14.23 52.39
N ASN A 592 3.77 14.76 51.23
CA ASN A 592 2.94 14.83 50.03
C ASN A 592 2.57 13.43 49.52
N GLN A 593 1.40 12.90 49.89
CA GLN A 593 0.85 11.70 49.26
C GLN A 593 0.44 11.99 47.81
N PRO A 594 0.84 11.17 46.82
CA PRO A 594 0.33 11.27 45.45
C PRO A 594 -1.17 10.95 45.40
N GLU A 595 -1.94 11.70 44.60
CA GLU A 595 -3.38 11.45 44.39
C GLU A 595 -3.57 10.16 43.57
N LEU A 596 -3.79 9.04 44.27
CA LEU A 596 -3.96 7.71 43.68
C LEU A 596 -5.22 7.64 42.80
N ARG A 597 -5.09 7.06 41.61
CA ARG A 597 -6.23 6.82 40.71
C ARG A 597 -7.06 5.62 41.20
N PRO A 598 -8.40 5.66 41.16
CA PRO A 598 -9.23 4.51 41.53
C PRO A 598 -8.96 3.31 40.62
N THR A 599 -8.63 2.17 41.22
CA THR A 599 -8.43 0.89 40.52
C THR A 599 -9.61 -0.05 40.78
N SER A 600 -10.07 -0.75 39.74
CA SER A 600 -11.06 -1.82 39.86
C SER A 600 -10.38 -3.17 40.10
N TYR A 601 -11.01 -3.99 40.94
CA TYR A 601 -10.42 -5.25 41.44
C TYR A 601 -10.39 -6.34 40.36
N ARG A 602 -9.27 -7.08 40.25
CA ARG A 602 -9.13 -8.29 39.42
C ARG A 602 -8.86 -9.49 40.32
N ARG A 603 -9.62 -10.58 40.15
CA ARG A 603 -9.46 -11.83 40.91
C ARG A 603 -8.19 -12.59 40.47
N PRO A 604 -7.36 -13.10 41.40
CA PRO A 604 -6.26 -14.02 41.07
C PRO A 604 -6.76 -15.41 40.62
N GLN A 605 -6.01 -16.09 39.76
CA GLN A 605 -6.22 -17.52 39.45
C GLN A 605 -5.35 -18.42 40.35
N PRO A 606 -5.71 -19.70 40.55
CA PRO A 606 -4.96 -20.61 41.42
C PRO A 606 -3.62 -21.09 40.82
N ARG A 607 -2.77 -21.64 41.69
CA ARG A 607 -1.64 -22.52 41.32
C ARG A 607 -1.90 -23.90 41.91
N GLU A 608 -1.45 -24.94 41.22
CA GLU A 608 -1.16 -26.27 41.79
C GLU A 608 0.30 -26.65 41.45
N ASN A 609 0.85 -27.62 42.19
CA ASN A 609 2.29 -27.94 42.29
C ASN A 609 2.60 -29.28 41.58
N GLY A 610 3.83 -29.80 41.46
CA GLY A 610 5.18 -29.35 41.88
C GLY A 610 6.20 -29.46 40.72
N ASP A 611 7.51 -29.61 40.90
CA ASP A 611 8.28 -30.19 42.02
C ASP A 611 9.64 -29.46 42.24
N GLU A 612 10.44 -29.89 43.21
CA GLU A 612 11.63 -29.23 43.80
C GLU A 612 12.95 -29.39 42.98
N GLY A 613 14.00 -28.55 43.13
CA GLY A 613 14.15 -27.31 43.93
C GLY A 613 15.61 -26.78 44.00
N SER A 614 15.81 -25.63 44.67
CA SER A 614 17.08 -25.01 45.14
C SER A 614 18.19 -24.62 44.13
N ASP A 615 18.99 -23.56 44.28
CA ASP A 615 18.95 -22.21 44.94
C ASP A 615 20.29 -21.49 44.55
N GLU A 616 20.58 -20.18 44.72
CA GLU A 616 19.90 -18.96 45.23
C GLU A 616 19.87 -17.89 44.08
N GLY A 617 19.65 -16.57 44.21
CA GLY A 617 19.23 -15.68 45.31
C GLY A 617 19.16 -14.18 44.88
N GLU A 618 18.22 -13.41 45.45
CA GLU A 618 18.11 -11.92 45.54
C GLU A 618 18.22 -11.03 44.24
N SER A 619 17.52 -9.89 44.05
CA SER A 619 16.67 -9.03 44.91
C SER A 619 15.62 -8.21 44.10
N SER A 620 14.66 -7.59 44.81
CA SER A 620 13.60 -6.59 44.46
C SER A 620 13.51 -5.93 43.05
N GLY A 621 12.35 -5.61 42.45
CA GLY A 621 10.93 -5.86 42.80
C GLY A 621 9.90 -4.87 42.16
N HIS A 622 8.74 -5.38 41.66
CA HIS A 622 7.45 -4.70 41.28
C HIS A 622 7.46 -3.45 40.34
N ALA A 623 6.87 -3.48 39.12
CA ALA A 623 5.43 -3.39 38.71
C ALA A 623 4.83 -1.94 38.67
N GLY A 624 3.88 -1.53 37.80
CA GLY A 624 3.31 -2.12 36.56
C GLY A 624 1.98 -1.51 36.04
N SER A 625 1.88 -1.23 34.72
CA SER A 625 0.65 -1.19 33.85
C SER A 625 -0.34 0.04 33.73
N ARG A 626 -0.67 0.37 32.45
CA ARG A 626 -1.95 0.86 31.83
C ARG A 626 -2.52 2.29 32.09
N GLY A 627 -3.39 2.78 31.16
CA GLY A 627 -4.04 4.12 31.14
C GLY A 627 -5.35 4.21 30.32
N GLY A 628 -5.91 5.41 30.03
CA GLY A 628 -7.02 5.59 29.04
C GLY A 628 -8.01 6.80 29.13
N ARG A 629 -8.33 7.37 27.94
CA ARG A 629 -9.62 7.90 27.35
C ARG A 629 -10.56 9.00 27.97
N GLY A 630 -10.94 9.99 27.12
CA GLY A 630 -12.30 10.61 26.98
C GLY A 630 -12.65 11.92 27.75
N GLY A 631 -13.57 12.83 27.33
CA GLY A 631 -14.28 13.08 26.05
C GLY A 631 -15.52 14.04 26.12
N GLY A 632 -15.77 14.89 25.08
CA GLY A 632 -17.02 15.68 24.82
C GLY A 632 -17.18 17.05 25.55
N GLY A 633 -18.05 18.03 25.16
CA GLY A 633 -18.91 18.25 23.97
C GLY A 633 -19.92 19.45 24.09
N ARG A 634 -20.46 19.99 22.96
CA ARG A 634 -21.47 21.12 22.82
C ARG A 634 -20.91 22.55 23.08
N GLY A 635 -21.49 23.73 22.73
CA GLY A 635 -22.67 24.20 21.93
C GLY A 635 -23.41 25.41 22.61
N GLY A 636 -23.93 26.51 22.02
CA GLY A 636 -24.04 27.10 20.64
C GLY A 636 -24.98 28.36 20.60
N ARG A 637 -25.22 29.03 19.43
CA ARG A 637 -26.05 30.27 19.15
C ARG A 637 -25.38 31.65 19.49
N ALA A 638 -25.78 32.86 19.04
CA ALA A 638 -26.42 33.41 17.79
C ALA A 638 -26.46 34.99 17.80
N ARG A 639 -26.82 35.64 16.65
CA ARG A 639 -27.04 37.12 16.40
C ARG A 639 -25.76 38.02 16.39
N GLY A 640 -25.70 39.18 15.70
CA GLY A 640 -26.57 39.81 14.67
C GLY A 640 -26.22 41.30 14.35
N GLY A 641 -26.38 41.75 13.08
CA GLY A 641 -26.12 43.15 12.60
C GLY A 641 -24.64 43.48 12.31
N GLY A 642 -24.23 44.44 11.45
CA GLY A 642 -24.92 45.33 10.48
C GLY A 642 -24.51 46.81 10.66
N GLY A 643 -24.07 47.61 9.67
CA GLY A 643 -23.71 47.38 8.26
C GLY A 643 -23.40 48.70 7.50
N ARG A 644 -22.95 48.63 6.22
CA ARG A 644 -22.53 49.74 5.30
C ARG A 644 -21.25 50.52 5.73
N GLY A 645 -20.43 51.08 4.83
CA GLY A 645 -20.35 50.95 3.36
C GLY A 645 -19.45 52.01 2.72
N GLY A 646 -18.73 51.69 1.62
CA GLY A 646 -17.86 52.63 0.89
C GLY A 646 -17.29 52.03 -0.40
N ARG A 647 -17.03 52.86 -1.43
CA ARG A 647 -16.54 52.45 -2.77
C ARG A 647 -15.17 53.07 -3.06
N GLY A 648 -14.31 52.34 -3.79
CA GLY A 648 -13.04 52.80 -4.37
C GLY A 648 -12.62 51.89 -5.53
N ARG A 649 -11.84 52.39 -6.51
CA ARG A 649 -11.65 51.71 -7.82
C ARG A 649 -10.25 51.94 -8.42
N GLY A 650 -9.61 50.85 -8.83
CA GLY A 650 -8.53 50.83 -9.84
C GLY A 650 -7.10 50.97 -9.31
N GLY A 651 -6.14 50.48 -10.10
CA GLY A 651 -4.69 50.54 -9.81
C GLY A 651 -3.95 49.31 -10.33
N GLY A 652 -3.07 49.49 -11.33
CA GLY A 652 -2.18 48.45 -11.85
C GLY A 652 -0.88 48.30 -11.05
N PRO A 653 0.00 47.34 -11.40
CA PRO A 653 1.04 46.85 -10.49
C PRO A 653 2.44 47.44 -10.69
N SER A 654 3.24 47.49 -9.61
CA SER A 654 4.67 47.10 -9.64
C SER A 654 5.32 46.95 -8.26
N SER A 655 6.27 46.00 -8.19
CA SER A 655 7.46 45.90 -7.32
C SER A 655 7.37 46.01 -5.77
N GLY A 656 7.99 45.02 -5.10
CA GLY A 656 8.67 45.20 -3.80
C GLY A 656 8.07 44.44 -2.61
N GLY A 657 8.65 43.28 -2.24
CA GLY A 657 8.37 42.64 -0.94
C GLY A 657 8.32 41.11 -0.91
N GLN A 658 9.49 40.47 -0.85
CA GLN A 658 9.76 39.16 -0.20
C GLN A 658 8.59 38.16 -0.04
N GLY A 659 8.44 37.23 -0.98
CA GLY A 659 7.60 36.03 -0.77
C GLY A 659 8.28 35.05 0.20
N GLN A 660 7.72 34.86 1.40
CA GLN A 660 8.21 33.87 2.36
C GLN A 660 8.01 32.41 1.87
N PRO A 661 8.82 31.45 2.37
CA PRO A 661 8.79 30.06 1.89
C PRO A 661 7.52 29.30 2.32
N ASP A 662 6.97 28.51 1.41
CA ASP A 662 5.86 27.58 1.67
C ASP A 662 6.37 26.34 2.45
N THR A 663 6.62 26.53 3.75
CA THR A 663 7.25 25.53 4.63
C THR A 663 6.43 24.24 4.79
N THR A 664 7.09 23.17 5.21
CA THR A 664 6.45 21.91 5.62
C THR A 664 5.38 22.15 6.70
N VAL A 665 5.63 23.05 7.65
CA VAL A 665 4.69 23.44 8.72
C VAL A 665 3.41 24.06 8.13
N SER A 666 3.51 24.89 7.08
CA SER A 666 2.35 25.44 6.35
C SER A 666 1.47 24.36 5.73
N ARG A 667 2.06 23.21 5.37
CA ARG A 667 1.38 22.06 4.76
C ARG A 667 0.84 21.10 5.82
N GLN A 668 1.61 20.76 6.86
CA GLN A 668 1.14 20.00 8.03
C GLN A 668 -0.10 20.65 8.66
N ARG A 669 -0.06 21.96 8.96
CA ARG A 669 -1.23 22.70 9.49
C ARG A 669 -2.45 22.68 8.55
N LYS A 670 -2.26 22.43 7.25
CA LYS A 670 -3.32 22.24 6.23
C LYS A 670 -3.84 20.80 6.18
N GLU A 671 -3.01 19.82 6.52
CA GLU A 671 -3.29 18.38 6.50
C GLU A 671 -3.91 17.91 7.83
N GLU A 672 -3.40 18.38 8.96
CA GLU A 672 -3.98 18.19 10.30
C GLU A 672 -5.41 18.73 10.36
N ASN A 673 -5.63 19.94 9.82
CA ASN A 673 -6.96 20.55 9.70
C ASN A 673 -7.79 20.02 8.51
N LYS A 674 -7.28 19.05 7.74
CA LYS A 674 -8.00 18.47 6.59
C LYS A 674 -9.17 17.62 7.05
N SER A 675 -9.00 16.86 8.13
CA SER A 675 -10.06 16.05 8.77
C SER A 675 -11.19 16.92 9.32
N SER A 676 -10.84 17.91 10.16
CA SER A 676 -11.80 18.84 10.78
C SER A 676 -12.55 19.66 9.73
N ARG A 677 -11.84 20.25 8.76
CA ARG A 677 -12.45 21.08 7.70
C ARG A 677 -13.23 20.25 6.69
N ALA A 678 -12.81 19.03 6.35
CA ALA A 678 -13.59 18.17 5.43
C ALA A 678 -14.95 17.79 6.03
N ASN A 679 -14.99 17.43 7.32
CA ASN A 679 -16.24 17.00 7.96
C ASN A 679 -17.21 18.18 8.14
N HIS A 680 -16.70 19.36 8.54
CA HIS A 680 -17.51 20.59 8.56
C HIS A 680 -17.96 21.04 7.15
N ASN A 681 -17.11 20.94 6.13
CA ASN A 681 -17.48 21.28 4.75
C ASN A 681 -18.57 20.35 4.20
N ARG A 682 -18.52 19.04 4.47
CA ARG A 682 -19.60 18.11 4.10
C ARG A 682 -20.92 18.49 4.79
N ARG A 683 -20.89 18.81 6.09
CA ARG A 683 -22.08 19.25 6.84
C ARG A 683 -22.65 20.57 6.33
N GLN A 684 -21.81 21.54 5.96
CA GLN A 684 -22.24 22.81 5.34
C GLN A 684 -22.80 22.60 3.93
N GLN A 685 -22.19 21.74 3.10
CA GLN A 685 -22.72 21.40 1.79
C GLN A 685 -24.06 20.65 1.87
N HIS A 686 -24.22 19.76 2.85
CA HIS A 686 -25.50 19.11 3.14
C HIS A 686 -26.57 20.15 3.52
N ALA A 687 -26.28 21.03 4.48
CA ALA A 687 -27.19 22.10 4.87
C ALA A 687 -27.56 23.03 3.69
N LYS A 688 -26.58 23.36 2.83
CA LYS A 688 -26.79 24.17 1.61
C LYS A 688 -27.56 23.45 0.49
N LYS A 689 -27.58 22.11 0.48
CA LYS A 689 -28.48 21.31 -0.37
C LYS A 689 -29.90 21.28 0.20
N MET A 690 -30.07 21.03 1.51
CA MET A 690 -31.40 21.04 2.15
C MET A 690 -32.08 22.42 1.99
N ALA A 691 -31.32 23.51 2.19
CA ALA A 691 -31.79 24.89 1.97
C ALA A 691 -32.00 25.28 0.48
N ARG A 692 -31.79 24.35 -0.47
CA ARG A 692 -32.14 24.51 -1.90
C ARG A 692 -33.17 23.49 -2.39
N GLY A 693 -33.44 22.41 -1.63
CA GLY A 693 -34.46 21.41 -1.95
C GLY A 693 -35.80 21.65 -1.27
N GLY A 694 -35.86 22.50 -0.24
CA GLY A 694 -37.10 22.85 0.49
C GLY A 694 -38.01 23.84 -0.24
N GLY A 695 -38.25 23.62 -1.54
CA GLY A 695 -39.11 24.46 -2.38
C GLY A 695 -40.00 23.60 -3.27
N LEU A 696 -41.17 23.21 -2.75
CA LEU A 696 -42.29 22.69 -3.54
C LEU A 696 -43.27 23.84 -3.87
N PRO A 697 -44.05 23.73 -4.96
CA PRO A 697 -44.81 24.86 -5.49
C PRO A 697 -46.06 25.19 -4.67
N GLY A 698 -46.39 26.48 -4.68
CA GLY A 698 -47.65 27.11 -4.28
C GLY A 698 -47.75 28.45 -4.98
#